data_AF-A0A5N1GJ65-F1
#
_entry.id   AF-A0A5N1GJ65-F1
#
_cell.length_a   1.000
_cell.length_b   1.000
_cell.length_c   1.000
_cell.angle_alpha   90.00
_cell.angle_beta   90.00
_cell.angle_gamma   90.00
#
_symmetry.space_group_name_H-M   'P 1'
#
loop_
_entity.id
_entity.type
_entity.pdbx_description
1 polymer ?
#
loop_
_entity_poly.entity_id
_entity_poly.type
_entity_poly.pdbx_seq_one_letter_code
_entity_poly.pdbx_strand_id
1 'polypeptide(L)'
;MLTASVALLVSLAATEVKAAEASTNEVNTELDGQTNPSSSTESPVEETTYTELAPGAYYDHRKNDFRVQAGNRYEAEAQVEAPQPATAQVKFGVGHAGDPNHLIWSAEGTPKSENKGLVQGESVAKDSSNDTHLFLFNQSDQPVKVNPASIKLQEKPYTAEELAAKEQELYASLPEPSQDFRVLPYLQSPSSHSIGLNWVSEFPQAGHAALYLDGKLVDQKEAAVTYLDLAEYTAKEIQQELSFKPGNGQTLSLPQGSWLNSNTNYLNHVAFDNLQANTRYDYVVKSGDSTYRQSFKTFPDANNWDKLRLIAFSDTETEPLGELENREWELHTITPYAPGSEERPGEGSAFHQKFGQQKRNGQFLVRYPLSQQTALNENLKHIEAAQPDALLIAGDLTQGAGYQPAWDEFFRHFAGEFTDIASSTPLLTALGNWETYAAINGGYGTPEDPRPAVISRNKYHDYFTTPGDPNNPQYKDSYYRTDIGPVTLLTLDSTKGIPDEKAGAYTTGKKYSESDRMLNPDLWVKQEDPYMTTDTQGSFTLEDYQKGFTQLYPGAKPEDSDIPTFNPGTEQWNWVVDQLNDARSKGQIILVQFHHAPYSAGVHGTPPNHEYADNQSGVAMRVYSPLFEAYGVAAVIAGHDEMFERSWIDSDQDGLGFQVFDVGVAADGLRGEKMVKNEAGNYVPLKYNTHSVWSATANEPEFWQTNDQGVKHLIDGGLHYGHLQMDIEKMPYGAKMIFQPVYVFPILDDNYDLVRTERRVYDDVTVMYFDHEGKLLAEEPLVDPIQPGKDQGQTKPGQETQEEPSQHQKGKILPTTVDQKEKSEEVTPEQGSHQTGTPAGEQSGTESVQATVKPAQASAQLADPVTSSQAVKSGSVSRVSEGKPSEAVAAHSQAKAFKGSQLPQTGMQSSGLLALALIGVGTVFSLNKKERKMK
;
A
#
# COMPACT_ATOMS: atom_id res chain seq x y z
N MET A 1 2.11 -55.32 22.53
CA MET A 1 3.16 -55.68 23.51
C MET A 1 3.85 -54.35 23.85
N LEU A 2 3.75 -53.78 25.06
CA LEU A 2 4.32 -54.20 26.37
C LEU A 2 5.87 -54.26 26.35
N THR A 3 6.66 -53.65 27.26
CA THR A 3 6.42 -52.75 28.45
C THR A 3 7.57 -51.72 28.57
N ALA A 4 7.50 -50.50 29.16
CA ALA A 4 6.58 -49.80 30.10
C ALA A 4 6.87 -49.90 31.63
N SER A 5 7.77 -49.03 32.14
CA SER A 5 8.04 -48.63 33.57
C SER A 5 8.68 -47.20 33.56
N VAL A 6 8.43 -46.19 34.41
CA VAL A 6 8.30 -46.04 35.90
C VAL A 6 9.69 -46.09 36.59
N ALA A 7 10.18 -45.17 37.46
CA ALA A 7 9.68 -44.06 38.34
C ALA A 7 10.87 -43.10 38.74
N LEU A 8 10.82 -41.97 39.51
CA LEU A 8 9.85 -40.93 39.98
C LEU A 8 10.58 -39.86 40.89
N LEU A 9 9.98 -38.67 41.18
CA LEU A 9 10.28 -37.68 42.28
C LEU A 9 11.52 -36.71 42.27
N VAL A 10 11.23 -35.40 42.08
CA VAL A 10 11.41 -34.23 43.00
C VAL A 10 12.81 -33.71 43.51
N SER A 11 12.90 -32.36 43.64
CA SER A 11 13.86 -31.53 44.43
C SER A 11 15.24 -31.21 43.77
N LEU A 12 15.93 -30.07 44.01
CA LEU A 12 15.60 -28.70 44.47
C LEU A 12 16.90 -27.83 44.37
N ALA A 13 16.78 -26.52 44.06
CA ALA A 13 17.72 -25.40 44.33
C ALA A 13 19.26 -25.50 44.08
N ALA A 14 19.73 -24.62 43.17
CA ALA A 14 20.82 -23.63 43.31
C ALA A 14 22.28 -24.01 43.72
N THR A 15 23.25 -23.55 42.91
CA THR A 15 24.62 -23.09 43.25
C THR A 15 25.22 -22.43 41.98
N GLU A 16 25.70 -21.17 42.00
CA GLU A 16 27.10 -20.71 42.27
C GLU A 16 28.15 -20.99 41.16
N VAL A 17 29.18 -20.17 40.85
CA VAL A 17 29.52 -18.74 41.12
C VAL A 17 30.79 -18.33 40.30
N LYS A 18 31.17 -17.02 40.26
CA LYS A 18 32.36 -16.36 39.63
C LYS A 18 32.35 -16.24 38.09
N ALA A 19 32.76 -15.14 37.43
CA ALA A 19 33.55 -13.91 37.71
C ALA A 19 35.07 -13.93 37.38
N ALA A 20 35.52 -12.89 36.66
CA ALA A 20 36.91 -12.45 36.43
C ALA A 20 36.91 -10.95 35.99
N GLU A 21 38.05 -10.24 36.10
CA GLU A 21 38.12 -8.75 36.07
C GLU A 21 39.23 -8.17 35.15
N ALA A 22 39.24 -6.81 35.01
CA ALA A 22 40.37 -5.92 34.61
C ALA A 22 40.77 -5.89 33.09
N SER A 23 41.47 -4.87 32.54
CA SER A 23 42.14 -3.63 33.04
C SER A 23 42.35 -2.61 31.86
N THR A 24 42.82 -1.33 31.91
CA THR A 24 42.92 -0.22 32.90
C THR A 24 43.52 1.06 32.23
N ASN A 25 43.00 2.27 32.53
CA ASN A 25 43.63 3.62 32.39
C ASN A 25 43.93 4.12 30.92
N GLU A 26 44.39 5.34 30.55
CA GLU A 26 44.96 6.60 31.12
C GLU A 26 44.59 7.84 30.21
N VAL A 27 44.77 9.18 30.43
CA VAL A 27 44.95 10.14 31.57
C VAL A 27 44.91 11.65 31.07
N ASN A 28 44.25 12.56 31.81
CA ASN A 28 44.40 14.06 31.91
C ASN A 28 44.02 15.11 30.82
N THR A 29 43.92 16.37 31.34
CA THR A 29 43.87 17.77 30.78
C THR A 29 42.49 18.39 30.43
N GLU A 30 42.19 19.69 30.66
CA GLU A 30 42.90 20.79 31.37
C GLU A 30 41.91 21.80 32.05
N LEU A 31 42.35 23.03 32.41
CA LEU A 31 41.70 23.98 33.35
C LEU A 31 41.29 25.37 32.74
N ASP A 32 40.73 26.23 33.59
CA ASP A 32 40.37 27.67 33.44
C ASP A 32 39.08 28.03 32.65
N GLY A 33 38.33 29.10 33.01
CA GLY A 33 38.37 29.92 34.23
C GLY A 33 37.74 31.35 34.10
N GLN A 34 37.09 31.84 35.18
CA GLN A 34 36.67 33.25 35.42
C GLN A 34 35.54 33.82 34.50
N THR A 35 34.69 34.82 34.84
CA THR A 35 34.45 35.60 36.09
C THR A 35 33.00 36.16 36.18
N ASN A 36 32.61 36.59 37.39
CA ASN A 36 31.39 37.32 37.83
C ASN A 36 31.37 38.82 37.37
N PRO A 37 30.40 39.74 37.71
CA PRO A 37 29.19 39.63 38.56
C PRO A 37 27.90 40.44 38.13
N SER A 38 26.87 40.45 39.01
CA SER A 38 25.88 41.54 39.31
C SER A 38 24.64 41.73 38.40
N SER A 39 23.49 42.28 38.86
CA SER A 39 22.85 42.39 40.21
C SER A 39 21.40 42.95 40.10
N SER A 40 20.64 42.98 41.22
CA SER A 40 19.29 43.58 41.44
C SER A 40 18.07 42.70 41.06
N THR A 41 16.89 42.75 41.73
CA THR A 41 16.51 43.26 43.08
C THR A 41 15.25 42.51 43.58
N GLU A 42 15.02 42.46 44.89
CA GLU A 42 13.99 41.61 45.53
C GLU A 42 12.57 42.20 45.54
N SER A 43 11.57 41.32 45.62
CA SER A 43 10.39 41.47 46.50
C SER A 43 9.88 40.07 46.89
N PRO A 44 9.33 39.87 48.10
CA PRO A 44 9.36 38.57 48.75
C PRO A 44 8.16 37.64 48.43
N VAL A 45 8.46 36.34 48.41
CA VAL A 45 7.51 35.24 48.65
C VAL A 45 8.01 34.50 49.89
N GLU A 46 7.10 33.94 50.69
CA GLU A 46 7.38 33.46 52.06
C GLU A 46 8.37 32.26 52.11
N GLU A 47 9.13 32.18 53.21
CA GLU A 47 10.16 31.15 53.42
C GLU A 47 9.54 29.75 53.60
N THR A 48 9.51 28.94 52.54
CA THR A 48 9.31 27.49 52.66
C THR A 48 10.61 26.84 53.17
N THR A 49 10.63 26.44 54.45
CA THR A 49 11.84 25.88 55.08
C THR A 49 12.16 24.46 54.61
N TYR A 50 13.06 24.34 53.63
CA TYR A 50 13.67 23.07 53.22
C TYR A 50 14.37 22.40 54.42
N THR A 51 14.16 21.08 54.60
CA THR A 51 14.78 20.29 55.68
C THR A 51 15.59 19.15 55.08
N GLU A 52 16.87 19.07 55.45
CA GLU A 52 17.86 18.10 54.96
C GLU A 52 17.74 16.73 55.67
N LEU A 53 18.01 15.63 54.95
CA LEU A 53 17.61 14.27 55.34
C LEU A 53 18.67 13.22 54.99
N ALA A 54 18.74 12.14 55.77
CA ALA A 54 19.76 11.09 55.66
C ALA A 54 19.15 9.70 55.95
N PRO A 55 19.90 8.59 55.77
CA PRO A 55 20.17 8.01 54.46
C PRO A 55 19.61 6.57 54.36
N GLY A 56 19.15 6.14 53.18
CA GLY A 56 18.75 4.74 52.96
C GLY A 56 17.86 4.46 51.74
N ALA A 57 17.07 5.43 51.29
CA ALA A 57 16.43 5.41 49.97
C ALA A 57 17.36 6.06 48.94
N TYR A 58 17.45 5.52 47.72
CA TYR A 58 18.39 6.00 46.71
C TYR A 58 17.78 7.09 45.81
N TYR A 59 18.01 8.32 46.25
CA TYR A 59 17.80 9.60 45.56
C TYR A 59 19.12 9.97 44.82
N ASP A 60 19.10 10.50 43.58
CA ASP A 60 20.37 11.00 42.99
C ASP A 60 20.74 12.34 43.66
N HIS A 61 21.62 12.21 44.65
CA HIS A 61 22.16 13.30 45.45
C HIS A 61 22.88 14.40 44.66
N ARG A 62 23.07 14.25 43.34
CA ARG A 62 23.62 15.29 42.46
C ARG A 62 22.57 16.05 41.66
N LYS A 63 21.30 15.63 41.64
CA LYS A 63 20.26 16.24 40.79
C LYS A 63 18.89 16.50 41.42
N ASN A 64 18.46 15.76 42.46
CA ASN A 64 17.16 15.92 43.16
C ASN A 64 15.93 15.29 42.46
N ASP A 65 16.11 14.27 41.62
CA ASP A 65 15.03 13.70 40.78
C ASP A 65 14.52 12.32 41.20
N PHE A 66 13.23 12.06 40.97
CA PHE A 66 12.62 10.74 40.87
C PHE A 66 12.29 10.39 39.41
N ARG A 67 12.24 9.09 39.08
CA ARG A 67 11.69 8.57 37.82
C ARG A 67 10.36 7.88 38.08
N VAL A 68 9.39 8.13 37.22
CA VAL A 68 8.10 7.43 37.18
C VAL A 68 7.78 7.00 35.75
N GLN A 69 7.11 5.86 35.60
CA GLN A 69 6.57 5.36 34.34
C GLN A 69 5.08 5.71 34.24
N ALA A 70 4.65 6.21 33.08
CA ALA A 70 3.25 6.48 32.80
C ALA A 70 2.41 5.20 32.93
N GLY A 71 1.20 5.31 33.47
CA GLY A 71 0.31 4.16 33.69
C GLY A 71 0.66 3.29 34.90
N ASN A 72 1.86 3.40 35.49
CA ASN A 72 2.20 2.64 36.70
C ASN A 72 1.56 3.28 37.95
N ARG A 73 1.14 2.42 38.88
CA ARG A 73 0.61 2.81 40.18
C ARG A 73 1.75 3.04 41.16
N TYR A 74 1.70 4.16 41.86
CA TYR A 74 2.64 4.50 42.92
C TYR A 74 1.92 4.64 44.26
N GLU A 75 2.53 4.10 45.31
CA GLU A 75 2.11 4.30 46.70
C GLU A 75 3.10 5.24 47.38
N ALA A 76 2.60 6.36 47.92
CA ALA A 76 3.39 7.28 48.74
C ALA A 76 3.04 7.10 50.22
N GLU A 77 4.06 6.97 51.07
CA GLU A 77 3.96 6.85 52.52
C GLU A 77 4.71 8.02 53.17
N ALA A 78 4.12 8.68 54.17
CA ALA A 78 4.85 9.61 55.05
C ALA A 78 4.28 9.62 56.48
N GLN A 79 5.14 9.92 57.45
CA GLN A 79 4.73 10.23 58.82
C GLN A 79 4.43 11.72 58.95
N VAL A 80 3.27 12.04 59.53
CA VAL A 80 2.87 13.41 59.82
C VAL A 80 2.52 13.59 61.29
N GLU A 81 2.84 14.76 61.83
CA GLU A 81 2.41 15.25 63.14
C GLU A 81 1.28 16.26 62.93
N ALA A 82 0.11 15.97 63.50
CA ALA A 82 -1.07 16.85 63.47
C ALA A 82 -1.57 17.06 64.91
N PRO A 83 -1.87 18.30 65.35
CA PRO A 83 -2.12 18.63 66.74
C PRO A 83 -3.53 18.30 67.25
N GLN A 84 -4.45 17.87 66.38
CA GLN A 84 -5.82 17.46 66.70
C GLN A 84 -6.26 16.29 65.80
N PRO A 85 -7.20 15.43 66.24
CA PRO A 85 -7.81 14.41 65.40
C PRO A 85 -8.77 15.01 64.35
N ALA A 86 -8.81 14.38 63.17
CA ALA A 86 -9.67 14.65 62.01
C ALA A 86 -9.36 15.91 61.15
N THR A 87 -9.82 15.86 59.89
CA THR A 87 -9.81 16.91 58.84
C THR A 87 -8.47 17.40 58.27
N ALA A 88 -7.32 16.93 58.78
CA ALA A 88 -6.03 17.17 58.14
C ALA A 88 -5.86 16.32 56.87
N GLN A 89 -6.27 16.82 55.69
CA GLN A 89 -5.96 16.21 54.40
C GLN A 89 -4.54 16.61 53.94
N VAL A 90 -3.71 15.60 53.67
CA VAL A 90 -2.38 15.77 53.08
C VAL A 90 -2.41 15.24 51.66
N LYS A 91 -2.05 16.09 50.70
CA LYS A 91 -1.95 15.74 49.29
C LYS A 91 -0.50 15.62 48.88
N PHE A 92 -0.12 14.41 48.49
CA PHE A 92 1.13 14.13 47.83
C PHE A 92 0.97 14.49 46.36
N GLY A 93 1.96 15.15 45.77
CA GLY A 93 2.00 15.42 44.34
C GLY A 93 3.41 15.19 43.80
N VAL A 94 3.54 14.62 42.60
CA VAL A 94 4.81 14.60 41.86
C VAL A 94 4.63 15.50 40.65
N GLY A 95 5.62 16.34 40.35
CA GLY A 95 5.54 17.32 39.26
C GLY A 95 6.90 17.75 38.74
N HIS A 96 6.90 18.58 37.69
CA HIS A 96 8.12 19.07 37.06
C HIS A 96 8.86 20.13 37.89
N ALA A 97 10.16 20.23 37.66
CA ALA A 97 11.02 21.26 38.24
C ALA A 97 10.57 22.67 37.80
N GLY A 98 9.97 23.42 38.73
CA GLY A 98 9.61 24.83 38.54
C GLY A 98 8.12 25.15 38.35
N ASP A 99 7.24 24.16 38.15
CA ASP A 99 5.78 24.37 38.10
C ASP A 99 5.02 23.41 39.05
N PRO A 100 4.65 23.88 40.26
CA PRO A 100 3.90 23.05 41.22
C PRO A 100 2.43 22.81 40.83
N ASN A 101 1.93 23.40 39.73
CA ASN A 101 0.60 23.13 39.20
C ASN A 101 0.58 21.91 38.27
N HIS A 102 1.73 21.56 37.67
CA HIS A 102 1.83 20.45 36.73
C HIS A 102 2.08 19.13 37.47
N LEU A 103 1.01 18.56 38.04
CA LEU A 103 1.07 17.32 38.81
C LEU A 103 0.90 16.08 37.92
N ILE A 104 2.04 15.47 37.58
CA ILE A 104 2.23 14.15 36.95
C ILE A 104 1.42 13.06 37.67
N TRP A 105 1.36 13.18 39.00
CA TRP A 105 0.67 12.28 39.90
C TRP A 105 0.21 13.05 41.14
N SER A 106 -0.93 12.68 41.71
CA SER A 106 -1.26 13.09 43.09
C SER A 106 -2.18 12.09 43.78
N ALA A 107 -2.05 11.98 45.10
CA ALA A 107 -2.92 11.20 45.97
C ALA A 107 -3.20 11.96 47.27
N GLU A 108 -4.40 11.77 47.82
CA GLU A 108 -4.83 12.37 49.09
C GLU A 108 -4.85 11.30 50.18
N GLY A 109 -4.39 11.65 51.38
CA GLY A 109 -4.39 10.76 52.53
C GLY A 109 -4.77 11.47 53.83
N THR A 110 -5.31 10.69 54.78
CA THR A 110 -5.76 11.16 56.09
C THR A 110 -4.97 10.47 57.22
N PRO A 111 -4.50 11.20 58.25
CA PRO A 111 -3.79 10.61 59.40
C PRO A 111 -4.64 9.60 60.16
N LYS A 112 -4.08 8.41 60.40
CA LYS A 112 -4.77 7.29 61.06
C LYS A 112 -4.82 7.37 62.60
N SER A 113 -4.15 8.34 63.23
CA SER A 113 -4.05 8.50 64.69
C SER A 113 -3.60 9.90 65.12
N GLU A 114 -3.90 10.28 66.37
CA GLU A 114 -3.48 11.55 66.99
C GLU A 114 -1.96 11.68 67.16
N ASN A 115 -1.45 12.92 67.11
CA ASN A 115 -0.07 13.35 67.33
C ASN A 115 0.99 12.81 66.36
N LYS A 116 0.92 11.53 65.98
CA LYS A 116 1.70 10.92 64.89
C LYS A 116 0.81 9.95 64.12
N GLY A 117 0.71 10.14 62.82
CA GLY A 117 -0.03 9.26 61.91
C GLY A 117 0.81 8.86 60.71
N LEU A 118 0.66 7.61 60.26
CA LEU A 118 1.08 7.22 58.93
C LEU A 118 0.00 7.63 57.94
N VAL A 119 0.40 8.37 56.91
CA VAL A 119 -0.45 8.72 55.78
C VAL A 119 0.04 7.94 54.57
N GLN A 120 -0.88 7.28 53.87
CA GLN A 120 -0.64 6.57 52.62
C GLN A 120 -1.59 7.13 51.56
N GLY A 121 -1.12 7.21 50.31
CA GLY A 121 -1.94 7.56 49.16
C GLY A 121 -1.50 6.77 47.91
N GLU A 122 -2.48 6.29 47.15
CA GLU A 122 -2.27 5.62 45.85
C GLU A 122 -2.93 6.43 44.74
N SER A 123 -2.30 6.42 43.55
CA SER A 123 -2.84 6.97 42.30
C SER A 123 -1.97 6.47 41.13
N VAL A 124 -2.28 6.86 39.89
CA VAL A 124 -1.59 6.42 38.66
C VAL A 124 -0.86 7.60 38.01
N ALA A 125 0.39 7.41 37.60
CA ALA A 125 1.16 8.46 36.92
C ALA A 125 0.61 8.70 35.51
N LYS A 126 0.33 9.95 35.17
CA LYS A 126 -0.32 10.33 33.90
C LYS A 126 0.66 10.49 32.73
N ASP A 127 1.91 10.74 33.04
CA ASP A 127 3.02 10.87 32.10
C ASP A 127 4.28 10.19 32.68
N SER A 128 5.37 10.24 31.92
CA SER A 128 6.69 9.78 32.36
C SER A 128 7.73 10.88 32.18
N SER A 129 8.52 11.11 33.22
CA SER A 129 9.55 12.15 33.23
C SER A 129 10.80 11.66 33.96
N ASN A 130 11.95 12.18 33.53
CA ASN A 130 13.26 11.94 34.15
C ASN A 130 13.60 12.97 35.24
N ASP A 131 13.01 14.16 35.16
CA ASP A 131 13.19 15.27 36.11
C ASP A 131 11.84 15.49 36.81
N THR A 132 11.67 14.91 38.00
CA THR A 132 10.46 15.05 38.82
C THR A 132 10.79 15.24 40.28
N HIS A 133 10.08 16.16 40.94
CA HIS A 133 10.19 16.39 42.38
C HIS A 133 8.88 16.00 43.08
N LEU A 134 9.01 15.51 44.31
CA LEU A 134 7.86 15.26 45.19
C LEU A 134 7.50 16.54 45.94
N PHE A 135 6.30 17.04 45.68
CA PHE A 135 5.66 18.13 46.40
C PHE A 135 4.72 17.57 47.49
N LEU A 136 4.64 18.27 48.62
CA LEU A 136 3.76 17.95 49.73
C LEU A 136 2.87 19.16 50.04
N PHE A 137 1.58 19.03 49.75
CA PHE A 137 0.61 20.08 50.01
C PHE A 137 -0.24 19.69 51.23
N ASN A 138 -0.10 20.43 52.32
CA ASN A 138 -1.10 20.43 53.39
C ASN A 138 -2.32 21.21 52.88
N GLN A 139 -3.44 20.54 52.67
CA GLN A 139 -4.68 21.17 52.17
C GLN A 139 -5.67 21.52 53.28
N SER A 140 -5.20 21.54 54.54
CA SER A 140 -6.00 21.95 55.70
C SER A 140 -5.50 23.26 56.32
N ASP A 141 -6.42 24.08 56.82
CA ASP A 141 -6.14 25.29 57.62
C ASP A 141 -5.52 24.98 59.01
N GLN A 142 -4.96 23.78 59.18
CA GLN A 142 -4.35 23.30 60.42
C GLN A 142 -2.85 23.08 60.23
N PRO A 143 -1.99 23.42 61.21
CA PRO A 143 -0.55 23.27 61.08
C PRO A 143 -0.13 21.80 61.19
N VAL A 144 -0.03 21.13 60.04
CA VAL A 144 0.53 19.77 59.89
C VAL A 144 2.03 19.86 59.67
N LYS A 145 2.82 19.02 60.36
CA LYS A 145 4.25 18.82 60.06
C LYS A 145 4.44 17.46 59.42
N VAL A 146 4.93 17.41 58.19
CA VAL A 146 5.47 16.16 57.62
C VAL A 146 6.89 15.97 58.13
N ASN A 147 7.29 14.74 58.48
CA ASN A 147 8.70 14.38 58.65
C ASN A 147 9.24 13.91 57.29
N PRO A 148 9.97 14.72 56.51
CA PRO A 148 10.24 14.34 55.14
C PRO A 148 11.26 13.20 55.03
N ALA A 149 12.03 12.88 56.09
CA ALA A 149 12.90 11.70 56.15
C ALA A 149 12.12 10.37 56.27
N SER A 150 10.81 10.44 56.51
CA SER A 150 9.91 9.29 56.51
C SER A 150 9.16 9.07 55.20
N ILE A 151 9.39 9.95 54.22
CA ILE A 151 8.80 9.81 52.87
C ILE A 151 9.35 8.54 52.23
N LYS A 152 8.44 7.73 51.71
CA LYS A 152 8.73 6.68 50.72
C LYS A 152 7.82 6.88 49.54
N LEU A 153 8.38 6.78 48.35
CA LEU A 153 7.65 6.52 47.11
C LEU A 153 7.99 5.09 46.70
N GLN A 154 7.00 4.23 46.54
CA GLN A 154 7.18 2.88 46.05
C GLN A 154 6.35 2.65 44.80
N GLU A 155 7.00 2.15 43.75
CA GLU A 155 6.29 1.60 42.59
C GLU A 155 5.58 0.32 43.00
N LYS A 156 4.28 0.27 42.71
CA LYS A 156 3.38 -0.81 43.08
C LYS A 156 2.78 -1.37 41.79
N PRO A 157 3.59 -2.11 41.00
CA PRO A 157 3.15 -2.64 39.71
C PRO A 157 1.85 -3.42 39.89
N TYR A 158 1.01 -3.39 38.86
CA TYR A 158 -0.20 -4.20 38.85
C TYR A 158 0.18 -5.68 38.88
N THR A 159 -0.57 -6.48 39.65
CA THR A 159 -0.42 -7.94 39.57
C THR A 159 -0.88 -8.44 38.21
N ALA A 160 -0.52 -9.68 37.85
CA ALA A 160 -1.00 -10.27 36.60
C ALA A 160 -2.54 -10.34 36.56
N GLU A 161 -3.19 -10.55 37.71
CA GLU A 161 -4.65 -10.51 37.83
C GLU A 161 -5.23 -9.09 37.69
N GLU A 162 -4.56 -8.06 38.23
CA GLU A 162 -4.98 -6.66 38.05
C GLU A 162 -4.81 -6.17 36.62
N LEU A 163 -3.76 -6.61 35.92
CA LEU A 163 -3.58 -6.35 34.49
C LEU A 163 -4.64 -7.06 33.66
N ALA A 164 -4.84 -8.37 33.86
CA ALA A 164 -5.85 -9.14 33.14
C ALA A 164 -7.27 -8.62 33.40
N ALA A 165 -7.58 -8.14 34.61
CA ALA A 165 -8.87 -7.53 34.91
C ALA A 165 -9.08 -6.19 34.18
N LYS A 166 -8.06 -5.33 34.11
CA LYS A 166 -8.08 -4.09 33.33
C LYS A 166 -8.19 -4.34 31.82
N GLU A 167 -7.48 -5.35 31.34
CA GLU A 167 -7.53 -5.77 29.94
C GLU A 167 -8.91 -6.34 29.59
N GLN A 168 -9.50 -7.15 30.48
CA GLN A 168 -10.89 -7.60 30.34
C GLN A 168 -11.90 -6.43 30.39
N GLU A 169 -11.70 -5.43 31.24
CA GLU A 169 -12.51 -4.19 31.27
C GLU A 169 -12.37 -3.37 29.97
N LEU A 170 -11.17 -3.35 29.37
CA LEU A 170 -10.91 -2.69 28.09
C LEU A 170 -11.61 -3.39 26.92
N TYR A 171 -11.46 -4.71 26.77
CA TYR A 171 -12.16 -5.47 25.74
C TYR A 171 -13.69 -5.46 25.94
N ALA A 172 -14.17 -5.39 27.18
CA ALA A 172 -15.59 -5.20 27.49
C ALA A 172 -16.13 -3.78 27.24
N SER A 173 -15.30 -2.85 26.74
CA SER A 173 -15.75 -1.54 26.25
C SER A 173 -16.05 -1.51 24.75
N LEU A 174 -15.67 -2.56 24.01
CA LEU A 174 -16.01 -2.75 22.59
C LEU A 174 -17.52 -3.02 22.39
N PRO A 175 -18.07 -2.70 21.20
CA PRO A 175 -19.41 -3.14 20.79
C PRO A 175 -19.66 -4.65 20.96
N GLU A 176 -20.87 -4.98 21.39
CA GLU A 176 -21.39 -6.35 21.37
C GLU A 176 -21.58 -6.82 19.91
N PRO A 177 -21.25 -8.09 19.57
CA PRO A 177 -21.33 -8.60 18.20
C PRO A 177 -22.69 -8.42 17.50
N SER A 178 -22.66 -8.02 16.23
CA SER A 178 -23.83 -7.83 15.37
C SER A 178 -24.21 -9.09 14.58
N GLN A 179 -25.52 -9.32 14.40
CA GLN A 179 -26.07 -10.39 13.56
C GLN A 179 -26.07 -10.06 12.06
N ASP A 180 -25.64 -8.84 11.70
CA ASP A 180 -25.42 -8.42 10.32
C ASP A 180 -24.01 -8.82 9.81
N PHE A 181 -23.71 -8.48 8.56
CA PHE A 181 -22.38 -8.62 7.99
C PHE A 181 -21.45 -7.54 8.56
N ARG A 182 -20.26 -7.93 9.05
CA ARG A 182 -19.15 -6.98 9.30
C ARG A 182 -18.50 -6.57 7.99
N VAL A 183 -18.37 -7.54 7.08
CA VAL A 183 -17.87 -7.37 5.71
C VAL A 183 -18.87 -8.03 4.77
N LEU A 184 -19.37 -7.28 3.78
CA LEU A 184 -20.31 -7.80 2.77
C LEU A 184 -19.65 -8.88 1.90
N PRO A 185 -20.42 -9.76 1.23
CA PRO A 185 -19.84 -10.85 0.46
C PRO A 185 -19.00 -10.40 -0.74
N TYR A 186 -17.69 -10.66 -0.74
CA TYR A 186 -16.73 -10.28 -1.78
C TYR A 186 -16.21 -11.49 -2.58
N LEU A 187 -15.91 -11.25 -3.86
CA LEU A 187 -15.55 -12.27 -4.85
C LEU A 187 -14.04 -12.57 -4.81
N GLN A 188 -13.70 -13.85 -4.80
CA GLN A 188 -12.34 -14.40 -4.63
C GLN A 188 -12.09 -15.57 -5.61
N SER A 189 -10.84 -16.03 -5.78
CA SER A 189 -10.44 -17.10 -6.73
C SER A 189 -11.24 -17.19 -8.05
N PRO A 190 -11.37 -16.10 -8.83
CA PRO A 190 -12.23 -16.06 -10.01
C PRO A 190 -11.63 -16.84 -11.20
N SER A 191 -12.48 -17.48 -12.00
CA SER A 191 -12.10 -18.03 -13.29
C SER A 191 -13.27 -18.01 -14.29
N SER A 192 -13.06 -18.56 -15.48
CA SER A 192 -14.14 -18.79 -16.46
C SER A 192 -15.18 -19.81 -15.98
N HIS A 193 -14.87 -20.66 -14.99
CA HIS A 193 -15.74 -21.77 -14.54
C HIS A 193 -15.92 -21.85 -13.01
N SER A 194 -15.38 -20.91 -12.24
CA SER A 194 -15.47 -20.91 -10.77
C SER A 194 -15.47 -19.49 -10.19
N ILE A 195 -15.98 -19.37 -8.97
CA ILE A 195 -15.75 -18.19 -8.12
C ILE A 195 -15.74 -18.62 -6.64
N GLY A 196 -14.85 -18.02 -5.84
CA GLY A 196 -14.97 -17.96 -4.39
C GLY A 196 -15.84 -16.78 -3.95
N LEU A 197 -16.49 -16.90 -2.81
CA LEU A 197 -17.25 -15.84 -2.16
C LEU A 197 -16.97 -15.88 -0.65
N ASN A 198 -16.33 -14.84 -0.15
CA ASN A 198 -15.98 -14.66 1.26
C ASN A 198 -16.89 -13.60 1.89
N TRP A 199 -17.23 -13.72 3.18
CA TRP A 199 -17.79 -12.62 4.00
C TRP A 199 -17.37 -12.78 5.45
N VAL A 200 -17.45 -11.71 6.25
CA VAL A 200 -17.13 -11.76 7.68
C VAL A 200 -18.40 -11.50 8.51
N SER A 201 -18.70 -12.41 9.43
CA SER A 201 -19.73 -12.23 10.46
C SER A 201 -19.10 -12.12 11.84
N GLU A 202 -19.78 -11.47 12.78
CA GLU A 202 -19.29 -11.37 14.16
C GLU A 202 -19.73 -12.55 15.05
N PHE A 203 -20.45 -13.51 14.46
CA PHE A 203 -20.94 -14.73 15.12
C PHE A 203 -20.54 -16.01 14.37
N PRO A 204 -20.38 -17.16 15.08
CA PRO A 204 -19.87 -18.43 14.54
C PRO A 204 -20.86 -19.27 13.72
N GLN A 205 -22.11 -18.82 13.54
CA GLN A 205 -23.12 -19.57 12.79
C GLN A 205 -22.86 -19.46 11.28
N ALA A 206 -22.74 -20.62 10.61
CA ALA A 206 -22.49 -20.68 9.17
C ALA A 206 -23.59 -19.99 8.35
N GLY A 207 -23.21 -18.96 7.61
CA GLY A 207 -24.07 -18.36 6.60
C GLY A 207 -24.33 -19.31 5.43
N HIS A 208 -25.23 -18.91 4.53
CA HIS A 208 -25.66 -19.72 3.39
C HIS A 208 -25.67 -18.86 2.12
N ALA A 209 -25.06 -19.36 1.04
CA ALA A 209 -25.03 -18.71 -0.26
C ALA A 209 -25.85 -19.51 -1.29
N ALA A 210 -26.68 -18.84 -2.06
CA ALA A 210 -27.52 -19.42 -3.12
C ALA A 210 -27.28 -18.71 -4.46
N LEU A 211 -27.03 -19.48 -5.51
CA LEU A 211 -26.63 -19.01 -6.83
C LEU A 211 -27.76 -19.23 -7.86
N TYR A 212 -28.01 -18.25 -8.71
CA TYR A 212 -29.12 -18.22 -9.65
C TYR A 212 -28.68 -17.86 -11.07
N LEU A 213 -29.31 -18.51 -12.06
CA LEU A 213 -29.16 -18.22 -13.49
C LEU A 213 -30.55 -18.10 -14.13
N ASP A 214 -30.81 -17.01 -14.86
CA ASP A 214 -32.16 -16.60 -15.32
C ASP A 214 -33.23 -16.65 -14.21
N GLY A 215 -32.88 -16.25 -12.98
CA GLY A 215 -33.77 -16.33 -11.81
C GLY A 215 -34.10 -17.75 -11.32
N LYS A 216 -33.45 -18.79 -11.85
CA LYS A 216 -33.58 -20.18 -11.38
C LYS A 216 -32.40 -20.51 -10.46
N LEU A 217 -32.68 -21.11 -9.30
CA LEU A 217 -31.62 -21.63 -8.42
C LEU A 217 -30.83 -22.72 -9.16
N VAL A 218 -29.51 -22.57 -9.22
CA VAL A 218 -28.59 -23.54 -9.86
C VAL A 218 -27.69 -24.25 -8.85
N ASP A 219 -27.28 -23.58 -7.77
CA ASP A 219 -26.52 -24.18 -6.67
C ASP A 219 -26.85 -23.47 -5.34
N GLN A 220 -26.62 -24.13 -4.21
CA GLN A 220 -26.72 -23.54 -2.87
C GLN A 220 -25.77 -24.27 -1.91
N LYS A 221 -24.94 -23.50 -1.18
CA LYS A 221 -23.95 -24.03 -0.24
C LYS A 221 -24.09 -23.36 1.14
N GLU A 222 -23.84 -24.15 2.18
CA GLU A 222 -23.58 -23.68 3.56
C GLU A 222 -22.09 -23.34 3.65
N ALA A 223 -21.74 -22.27 4.37
CA ALA A 223 -20.37 -21.78 4.44
C ALA A 223 -19.45 -22.66 5.29
N ALA A 224 -18.19 -22.79 4.88
CA ALA A 224 -17.12 -23.10 5.82
C ALA A 224 -16.87 -21.87 6.69
N VAL A 225 -16.69 -22.06 8.00
CA VAL A 225 -16.47 -20.96 8.96
C VAL A 225 -15.14 -21.11 9.66
N THR A 226 -14.32 -20.05 9.63
CA THR A 226 -13.03 -19.94 10.31
C THR A 226 -13.07 -18.75 11.26
N TYR A 227 -12.62 -18.91 12.51
CA TYR A 227 -12.40 -17.78 13.41
C TYR A 227 -11.05 -17.13 13.08
N LEU A 228 -11.04 -15.81 12.94
CA LEU A 228 -9.84 -15.05 12.64
C LEU A 228 -9.28 -14.46 13.95
N ASP A 229 -8.39 -15.20 14.63
CA ASP A 229 -7.82 -14.79 15.91
C ASP A 229 -6.79 -13.64 15.75
N LEU A 230 -6.08 -13.59 14.62
CA LEU A 230 -5.26 -12.41 14.26
C LEU A 230 -6.09 -11.16 14.00
N ALA A 231 -7.41 -11.28 13.74
CA ALA A 231 -8.32 -10.16 13.51
C ALA A 231 -8.95 -9.59 14.80
N GLU A 232 -8.60 -10.11 15.98
CA GLU A 232 -8.90 -9.43 17.25
C GLU A 232 -8.17 -8.07 17.32
N TYR A 233 -8.78 -7.09 18.00
CA TYR A 233 -8.09 -5.82 18.28
C TYR A 233 -6.99 -6.03 19.31
N THR A 234 -5.96 -5.20 19.28
CA THR A 234 -4.99 -5.11 20.40
C THR A 234 -5.39 -4.02 21.39
N ALA A 235 -4.96 -4.15 22.65
CA ALA A 235 -5.15 -3.13 23.67
C ALA A 235 -4.61 -1.73 23.27
N LYS A 236 -3.67 -1.63 22.33
CA LYS A 236 -3.19 -0.34 21.78
C LYS A 236 -4.22 0.32 20.86
N GLU A 237 -4.91 -0.48 20.04
CA GLU A 237 -5.90 -0.03 19.06
C GLU A 237 -7.17 0.47 19.75
N ILE A 238 -7.60 -0.21 20.82
CA ILE A 238 -8.74 0.20 21.64
C ILE A 238 -8.43 1.51 22.39
N GLN A 239 -7.17 1.70 22.82
CA GLN A 239 -6.70 2.90 23.54
C GLN A 239 -6.25 4.04 22.62
N GLN A 240 -6.32 3.88 21.29
CA GLN A 240 -5.79 4.84 20.34
C GLN A 240 -6.64 6.12 20.28
N GLU A 241 -5.98 7.28 20.25
CA GLU A 241 -6.59 8.57 19.91
C GLU A 241 -6.12 8.97 18.50
N LEU A 242 -7.05 9.12 17.56
CA LEU A 242 -6.74 9.55 16.19
C LEU A 242 -6.85 11.08 16.07
N SER A 243 -5.76 11.73 15.68
CA SER A 243 -5.73 13.18 15.44
C SER A 243 -4.79 13.58 14.31
N PHE A 244 -5.26 14.51 13.47
CA PHE A 244 -4.53 15.02 12.32
C PHE A 244 -4.20 16.52 12.49
N LYS A 245 -3.04 16.94 11.98
CA LYS A 245 -2.55 18.32 12.06
C LYS A 245 -2.22 18.84 10.65
N PRO A 246 -3.21 19.40 9.92
CA PRO A 246 -3.02 19.85 8.54
C PRO A 246 -1.97 20.95 8.39
N GLY A 247 -1.60 21.67 9.44
CA GLY A 247 -0.57 22.73 9.42
C GLY A 247 -1.12 24.15 9.26
N ASN A 248 -2.44 24.31 9.11
CA ASN A 248 -3.15 25.61 9.16
C ASN A 248 -3.31 26.18 10.59
N GLY A 249 -2.80 25.50 11.62
CA GLY A 249 -2.96 25.85 13.04
C GLY A 249 -4.12 25.13 13.76
N GLN A 250 -4.91 24.32 13.05
CA GLN A 250 -5.94 23.46 13.65
C GLN A 250 -5.37 22.10 14.10
N THR A 251 -6.16 21.36 14.86
CA THR A 251 -6.00 19.91 15.08
C THR A 251 -7.38 19.30 14.94
N LEU A 252 -7.50 18.28 14.08
CA LEU A 252 -8.72 17.51 13.87
C LEU A 252 -8.59 16.19 14.64
N SER A 253 -9.70 15.63 15.13
CA SER A 253 -9.70 14.38 15.89
C SER A 253 -10.99 13.61 15.66
N LEU A 254 -10.88 12.28 15.58
CA LEU A 254 -12.04 11.39 15.64
C LEU A 254 -12.40 11.12 17.12
N PRO A 255 -13.68 10.88 17.45
CA PRO A 255 -14.06 10.39 18.77
C PRO A 255 -13.39 9.04 19.04
N GLN A 256 -12.73 8.87 20.19
CA GLN A 256 -12.04 7.62 20.52
C GLN A 256 -12.97 6.41 20.36
N GLY A 257 -12.52 5.42 19.59
CA GLY A 257 -13.24 4.17 19.37
C GLY A 257 -14.40 4.25 18.36
N SER A 258 -14.60 5.37 17.65
CA SER A 258 -15.65 5.47 16.62
C SER A 258 -15.45 4.56 15.40
N TRP A 259 -14.26 3.97 15.27
CA TRP A 259 -13.84 3.03 14.23
C TRP A 259 -13.80 1.57 14.71
N LEU A 260 -14.18 1.28 15.96
CA LEU A 260 -14.10 -0.05 16.56
C LEU A 260 -15.45 -0.78 16.45
N ASN A 261 -15.39 -2.03 16.01
CA ASN A 261 -16.49 -2.99 15.96
C ASN A 261 -16.37 -3.97 17.14
N SER A 262 -17.06 -5.12 17.12
CA SER A 262 -16.81 -6.16 18.13
C SER A 262 -15.42 -6.78 17.97
N ASN A 263 -14.94 -7.50 18.99
CA ASN A 263 -13.63 -8.18 18.90
C ASN A 263 -13.65 -9.47 18.06
N THR A 264 -14.83 -9.98 17.68
CA THR A 264 -14.98 -11.34 17.13
C THR A 264 -15.17 -11.34 15.62
N ASN A 265 -14.32 -12.08 14.91
CA ASN A 265 -14.31 -12.17 13.44
C ASN A 265 -14.43 -13.62 12.96
N TYR A 266 -15.44 -13.90 12.14
CA TYR A 266 -15.65 -15.21 11.53
C TYR A 266 -15.71 -15.10 10.00
N LEU A 267 -14.64 -15.52 9.32
CA LEU A 267 -14.63 -15.69 7.87
C LEU A 267 -15.60 -16.82 7.50
N ASN A 268 -16.53 -16.52 6.62
CA ASN A 268 -17.40 -17.48 5.97
C ASN A 268 -16.96 -17.61 4.51
N HIS A 269 -16.70 -18.82 4.03
CA HIS A 269 -16.27 -19.09 2.66
C HIS A 269 -17.19 -20.09 1.96
N VAL A 270 -17.50 -19.83 0.69
CA VAL A 270 -17.96 -20.83 -0.29
C VAL A 270 -17.21 -20.67 -1.61
N ALA A 271 -16.95 -21.79 -2.29
CA ALA A 271 -16.57 -21.81 -3.70
C ALA A 271 -17.75 -22.34 -4.54
N PHE A 272 -17.98 -21.80 -5.73
CA PHE A 272 -18.90 -22.31 -6.74
C PHE A 272 -18.12 -22.74 -7.99
N ASP A 273 -18.50 -23.88 -8.58
CA ASP A 273 -17.71 -24.61 -9.57
C ASP A 273 -18.57 -25.08 -10.75
N ASN A 274 -17.94 -25.38 -11.88
CA ASN A 274 -18.63 -25.81 -13.12
C ASN A 274 -19.58 -24.74 -13.68
N LEU A 275 -19.26 -23.46 -13.44
CA LEU A 275 -19.99 -22.31 -13.97
C LEU A 275 -19.76 -22.18 -15.48
N GLN A 276 -20.71 -21.56 -16.17
CA GLN A 276 -20.56 -21.21 -17.58
C GLN A 276 -19.68 -19.98 -17.70
N ALA A 277 -18.79 -19.92 -18.69
CA ALA A 277 -17.94 -18.76 -18.96
C ALA A 277 -18.74 -17.57 -19.51
N ASN A 278 -18.20 -16.36 -19.34
CA ASN A 278 -18.80 -15.10 -19.82
C ASN A 278 -20.26 -14.91 -19.39
N THR A 279 -20.66 -15.46 -18.24
CA THR A 279 -22.06 -15.61 -17.81
C THR A 279 -22.32 -14.85 -16.52
N ARG A 280 -23.39 -14.06 -16.49
CA ARG A 280 -23.86 -13.37 -15.29
C ARG A 280 -24.66 -14.33 -14.40
N TYR A 281 -24.36 -14.34 -13.11
CA TYR A 281 -25.11 -15.05 -12.09
C TYR A 281 -25.59 -14.06 -11.02
N ASP A 282 -26.85 -14.17 -10.61
CA ASP A 282 -27.36 -13.48 -9.43
C ASP A 282 -27.10 -14.37 -8.21
N TYR A 283 -26.75 -13.80 -7.06
CA TYR A 283 -26.54 -14.55 -5.83
C TYR A 283 -27.21 -13.91 -4.61
N VAL A 284 -27.41 -14.73 -3.58
CA VAL A 284 -28.05 -14.34 -2.32
C VAL A 284 -27.25 -14.97 -1.18
N VAL A 285 -26.74 -14.14 -0.27
CA VAL A 285 -26.10 -14.61 0.98
C VAL A 285 -27.00 -14.30 2.16
N LYS A 286 -27.01 -15.22 3.12
CA LYS A 286 -27.63 -15.04 4.44
C LYS A 286 -26.60 -15.28 5.51
N SER A 287 -26.53 -14.37 6.49
CA SER A 287 -25.76 -14.53 7.73
C SER A 287 -26.59 -13.92 8.85
N GLY A 288 -26.69 -14.58 10.00
CA GLY A 288 -27.65 -14.24 11.05
C GLY A 288 -29.09 -14.13 10.50
N ASP A 289 -29.78 -13.05 10.89
CA ASP A 289 -31.08 -12.66 10.31
C ASP A 289 -30.94 -11.86 8.99
N SER A 290 -29.71 -11.46 8.63
CA SER A 290 -29.41 -10.58 7.51
C SER A 290 -29.45 -11.30 6.15
N THR A 291 -29.66 -10.56 5.06
CA THR A 291 -29.73 -11.12 3.69
C THR A 291 -29.24 -10.11 2.65
N TYR A 292 -28.09 -10.40 2.06
CA TYR A 292 -27.47 -9.62 0.98
C TYR A 292 -27.75 -10.23 -0.41
N ARG A 293 -27.74 -9.39 -1.46
CA ARG A 293 -28.06 -9.77 -2.85
C ARG A 293 -27.25 -8.94 -3.84
N GLN A 294 -26.54 -9.60 -4.74
CA GLN A 294 -25.77 -8.96 -5.81
C GLN A 294 -25.64 -9.92 -7.00
N SER A 295 -24.96 -9.51 -8.06
CA SER A 295 -24.63 -10.38 -9.19
C SER A 295 -23.18 -10.19 -9.63
N PHE A 296 -22.53 -11.28 -10.05
CA PHE A 296 -21.21 -11.25 -10.67
C PHE A 296 -21.28 -11.81 -12.09
N LYS A 297 -20.18 -11.70 -12.83
CA LYS A 297 -19.99 -12.27 -14.17
C LYS A 297 -18.73 -13.15 -14.15
N THR A 298 -18.83 -14.39 -14.60
CA THR A 298 -17.64 -15.25 -14.79
C THR A 298 -16.78 -14.70 -15.93
N PHE A 299 -15.47 -14.92 -15.84
CA PHE A 299 -14.57 -14.54 -16.93
C PHE A 299 -14.93 -15.29 -18.23
N PRO A 300 -14.64 -14.70 -19.41
CA PRO A 300 -14.81 -15.42 -20.66
C PRO A 300 -13.74 -16.52 -20.84
N ASP A 301 -13.89 -17.33 -21.88
CA ASP A 301 -12.83 -18.23 -22.36
C ASP A 301 -11.91 -17.47 -23.33
N ALA A 302 -10.64 -17.89 -23.47
CA ALA A 302 -9.68 -17.34 -24.45
C ALA A 302 -10.21 -17.23 -25.89
N ASN A 303 -11.14 -18.10 -26.27
CA ASN A 303 -11.77 -18.10 -27.59
C ASN A 303 -13.07 -17.26 -27.65
N ASN A 304 -13.77 -17.08 -26.52
CA ASN A 304 -15.17 -16.63 -26.44
C ASN A 304 -15.33 -15.34 -25.61
N TRP A 305 -14.63 -14.30 -26.05
CA TRP A 305 -14.64 -12.93 -25.53
C TRP A 305 -14.74 -11.94 -26.70
N ASP A 306 -15.06 -10.67 -26.41
CA ASP A 306 -15.07 -9.56 -27.38
C ASP A 306 -14.31 -8.33 -26.84
N LYS A 307 -14.53 -7.99 -25.57
CA LYS A 307 -13.81 -6.97 -24.81
C LYS A 307 -13.61 -7.44 -23.36
N LEU A 308 -12.53 -6.97 -22.74
CA LEU A 308 -12.31 -6.97 -21.30
C LEU A 308 -11.94 -5.55 -20.83
N ARG A 309 -12.25 -5.24 -19.58
CA ARG A 309 -11.72 -4.07 -18.86
C ARG A 309 -11.11 -4.50 -17.53
N LEU A 310 -9.82 -4.25 -17.37
CA LEU A 310 -9.11 -4.42 -16.10
C LEU A 310 -8.79 -3.02 -15.57
N ILE A 311 -8.90 -2.83 -14.25
CA ILE A 311 -8.49 -1.57 -13.60
C ILE A 311 -7.43 -1.91 -12.56
N ALA A 312 -6.30 -1.22 -12.61
CA ALA A 312 -5.16 -1.40 -11.72
C ALA A 312 -4.86 -0.13 -10.93
N PHE A 313 -4.57 -0.29 -9.66
CA PHE A 313 -4.09 0.75 -8.75
C PHE A 313 -3.32 0.10 -7.59
N SER A 314 -2.69 0.90 -6.75
CA SER A 314 -1.92 0.45 -5.58
C SER A 314 -1.91 1.56 -4.53
N ASP A 315 -1.45 1.24 -3.32
CA ASP A 315 -1.21 2.23 -2.27
C ASP A 315 -2.54 2.92 -1.88
N THR A 316 -3.52 2.08 -1.53
CA THR A 316 -4.78 2.54 -0.90
C THR A 316 -4.57 2.85 0.59
N GLU A 317 -3.60 2.19 1.22
CA GLU A 317 -3.16 2.35 2.62
C GLU A 317 -4.29 2.71 3.61
N THR A 318 -5.43 2.03 3.53
CA THR A 318 -6.64 2.49 4.22
C THR A 318 -6.47 2.45 5.74
N GLU A 319 -6.73 3.56 6.42
CA GLU A 319 -6.92 3.61 7.87
C GLU A 319 -7.97 4.66 8.28
N PRO A 320 -8.57 4.57 9.48
CA PRO A 320 -9.61 5.53 9.89
C PRO A 320 -9.11 6.98 9.99
N LEU A 321 -7.79 7.22 10.18
CA LEU A 321 -7.22 8.57 10.13
C LEU A 321 -7.43 9.26 8.76
N GLY A 322 -7.58 8.47 7.69
CA GLY A 322 -7.82 8.94 6.32
C GLY A 322 -9.14 9.66 6.09
N GLU A 323 -10.08 9.61 7.05
CA GLU A 323 -11.22 10.53 7.09
C GLU A 323 -10.73 12.00 7.18
N LEU A 324 -9.71 12.24 8.01
CA LEU A 324 -9.19 13.56 8.37
C LEU A 324 -7.99 14.01 7.52
N GLU A 325 -7.14 13.09 7.06
CA GLU A 325 -5.85 13.44 6.46
C GLU A 325 -5.95 13.82 4.97
N ASN A 326 -5.79 15.12 4.70
CA ASN A 326 -5.39 15.64 3.40
C ASN A 326 -3.87 15.43 3.23
N ARG A 327 -3.41 14.57 2.33
CA ARG A 327 -1.97 14.30 2.12
C ARG A 327 -1.23 15.49 1.50
N GLU A 328 0.09 15.52 1.62
CA GLU A 328 0.91 16.50 0.90
C GLU A 328 0.83 16.29 -0.62
N TRP A 329 0.85 17.40 -1.36
CA TRP A 329 0.74 17.38 -2.81
C TRP A 329 2.06 17.89 -3.38
N GLU A 330 2.94 17.00 -3.85
CA GLU A 330 4.22 17.44 -4.43
C GLU A 330 4.01 18.27 -5.71
N LEU A 331 5.05 19.02 -6.08
CA LEU A 331 5.08 19.89 -7.25
C LEU A 331 6.49 19.83 -7.84
N HIS A 332 6.62 19.29 -9.05
CA HIS A 332 7.93 19.03 -9.65
C HIS A 332 8.72 20.32 -9.89
N THR A 333 9.99 20.32 -9.50
CA THR A 333 10.77 21.56 -9.32
C THR A 333 11.32 22.17 -10.62
N ILE A 334 11.22 21.47 -11.75
CA ILE A 334 11.72 21.95 -13.06
C ILE A 334 10.58 22.36 -14.01
N THR A 335 9.46 21.62 -14.01
CA THR A 335 8.26 21.92 -14.82
C THR A 335 6.99 21.99 -13.96
N PRO A 336 6.89 22.90 -12.98
CA PRO A 336 5.73 22.97 -12.08
C PRO A 336 4.45 23.45 -12.77
N TYR A 337 4.56 24.33 -13.76
CA TYR A 337 3.44 25.12 -14.28
C TYR A 337 3.40 25.17 -15.81
N ALA A 338 2.20 25.02 -16.37
CA ALA A 338 1.96 25.07 -17.80
C ALA A 338 2.11 26.51 -18.36
N PRO A 339 2.43 26.69 -19.66
CA PRO A 339 2.67 28.02 -20.24
C PRO A 339 1.47 28.97 -20.10
N GLY A 340 1.63 30.02 -19.29
CA GLY A 340 0.58 31.00 -19.01
C GLY A 340 -0.25 30.75 -17.74
N SER A 341 0.06 29.68 -16.99
CA SER A 341 -0.45 29.46 -15.64
C SER A 341 -0.01 30.56 -14.68
N GLU A 342 -0.80 30.79 -13.64
CA GLU A 342 -0.32 31.41 -12.42
C GLU A 342 0.40 30.38 -11.51
N GLU A 343 1.06 30.85 -10.44
CA GLU A 343 1.59 29.96 -9.40
C GLU A 343 0.45 29.39 -8.51
N ARG A 344 0.64 28.16 -7.99
CA ARG A 344 -0.23 27.47 -7.01
C ARG A 344 -0.47 28.36 -5.76
N PRO A 345 -1.62 28.27 -5.07
CA PRO A 345 -1.87 29.00 -3.82
C PRO A 345 -0.77 28.84 -2.76
N GLY A 346 -0.15 29.95 -2.34
CA GLY A 346 0.98 29.97 -1.39
C GLY A 346 0.61 30.10 0.09
N GLU A 347 1.62 30.31 0.93
CA GLU A 347 1.48 30.49 2.38
C GLU A 347 0.53 31.66 2.73
N GLY A 348 -0.33 31.44 3.72
CA GLY A 348 -1.36 32.41 4.12
C GLY A 348 -2.59 32.52 3.21
N SER A 349 -2.60 31.88 2.03
CA SER A 349 -3.77 31.86 1.13
C SER A 349 -5.01 31.20 1.76
N ALA A 350 -6.21 31.46 1.23
CA ALA A 350 -7.43 30.81 1.69
C ALA A 350 -7.41 29.27 1.50
N PHE A 351 -6.76 28.78 0.45
CA PHE A 351 -6.52 27.34 0.23
C PHE A 351 -5.66 26.74 1.35
N HIS A 352 -4.55 27.40 1.69
CA HIS A 352 -3.70 27.04 2.82
C HIS A 352 -4.44 27.11 4.16
N GLN A 353 -5.30 28.10 4.38
CA GLN A 353 -6.09 28.20 5.61
C GLN A 353 -7.08 27.03 5.75
N LYS A 354 -7.62 26.53 4.63
CA LYS A 354 -8.55 25.40 4.62
C LYS A 354 -7.85 24.05 4.80
N PHE A 355 -7.01 23.64 3.85
CA PHE A 355 -6.41 22.30 3.81
C PHE A 355 -5.06 22.20 4.53
N GLY A 356 -4.41 23.33 4.83
CA GLY A 356 -3.09 23.38 5.46
C GLY A 356 -1.93 23.18 4.49
N GLN A 357 -0.79 22.73 5.04
CA GLN A 357 0.48 22.61 4.35
C GLN A 357 1.36 21.50 4.93
N GLN A 358 2.35 21.10 4.15
CA GLN A 358 3.52 20.34 4.57
C GLN A 358 4.80 21.05 4.09
N LYS A 359 5.96 20.74 4.70
CA LYS A 359 7.27 21.13 4.17
C LYS A 359 8.09 19.90 3.79
N ARG A 360 8.40 19.80 2.49
CA ARG A 360 9.09 18.67 1.86
C ARG A 360 10.06 19.22 0.82
N ASN A 361 11.23 18.60 0.66
CA ASN A 361 12.28 19.06 -0.26
C ASN A 361 12.65 20.56 -0.12
N GLY A 362 12.54 21.11 1.10
CA GLY A 362 12.77 22.52 1.42
C GLY A 362 11.68 23.49 0.92
N GLN A 363 10.65 23.00 0.24
CA GLN A 363 9.53 23.78 -0.30
C GLN A 363 8.36 23.83 0.68
N PHE A 364 7.52 24.85 0.52
CA PHE A 364 6.17 24.90 1.06
C PHE A 364 5.22 24.21 0.08
N LEU A 365 4.48 23.20 0.53
CA LEU A 365 3.45 22.51 -0.24
C LEU A 365 2.11 22.69 0.48
N VAL A 366 1.07 23.10 -0.23
CA VAL A 366 -0.31 22.91 0.27
C VAL A 366 -0.67 21.43 0.26
N ARG A 367 -1.61 21.03 1.10
CA ARG A 367 -2.17 19.66 1.09
C ARG A 367 -3.23 19.51 -0.01
N TYR A 368 -3.41 18.28 -0.50
CA TYR A 368 -4.38 17.96 -1.54
C TYR A 368 -5.83 18.21 -1.05
N PRO A 369 -6.76 18.71 -1.88
CA PRO A 369 -8.08 19.16 -1.40
C PRO A 369 -9.06 18.04 -1.01
N LEU A 370 -8.71 16.77 -1.24
CA LEU A 370 -9.45 15.59 -0.75
C LEU A 370 -8.68 14.93 0.40
N SER A 371 -9.37 14.35 1.38
CA SER A 371 -8.75 13.43 2.34
C SER A 371 -8.59 12.03 1.72
N GLN A 372 -7.71 11.17 2.25
CA GLN A 372 -7.47 9.82 1.72
C GLN A 372 -8.78 9.03 1.51
N GLN A 373 -9.66 9.01 2.51
CA GLN A 373 -10.97 8.34 2.45
C GLN A 373 -11.89 8.96 1.37
N THR A 374 -11.89 10.30 1.24
CA THR A 374 -12.68 11.01 0.20
C THR A 374 -12.14 10.71 -1.20
N ALA A 375 -10.82 10.67 -1.34
CA ALA A 375 -10.15 10.35 -2.60
C ALA A 375 -10.46 8.93 -3.05
N LEU A 376 -10.32 7.94 -2.17
CA LEU A 376 -10.63 6.55 -2.48
C LEU A 376 -12.10 6.38 -2.87
N ASN A 377 -13.03 6.97 -2.13
CA ASN A 377 -14.46 6.88 -2.41
C ASN A 377 -14.84 7.50 -3.77
N GLU A 378 -14.30 8.67 -4.13
CA GLU A 378 -14.54 9.24 -5.45
C GLU A 378 -13.81 8.48 -6.57
N ASN A 379 -12.66 7.84 -6.30
CA ASN A 379 -11.95 6.98 -7.24
C ASN A 379 -12.74 5.70 -7.53
N LEU A 380 -13.15 4.96 -6.49
CA LEU A 380 -13.97 3.73 -6.60
C LEU A 380 -15.29 3.99 -7.34
N LYS A 381 -15.95 5.12 -7.08
CA LYS A 381 -17.15 5.58 -7.80
C LYS A 381 -16.93 5.74 -9.31
N HIS A 382 -15.77 6.20 -9.77
CA HIS A 382 -15.44 6.25 -11.21
C HIS A 382 -15.04 4.88 -11.77
N ILE A 383 -14.47 4.01 -10.94
CA ILE A 383 -14.14 2.61 -11.27
C ILE A 383 -15.44 1.81 -11.44
N GLU A 384 -16.41 1.89 -10.53
CA GLU A 384 -17.76 1.31 -10.68
C GLU A 384 -18.43 1.78 -11.98
N ALA A 385 -18.41 3.09 -12.24
CA ALA A 385 -18.97 3.68 -13.46
C ALA A 385 -18.27 3.20 -14.74
N ALA A 386 -17.02 2.73 -14.65
CA ALA A 386 -16.29 2.11 -15.74
C ALA A 386 -16.62 0.61 -15.93
N GLN A 387 -17.27 -0.05 -14.98
CA GLN A 387 -17.69 -1.47 -15.06
C GLN A 387 -16.55 -2.45 -15.43
N PRO A 388 -15.46 -2.52 -14.64
CA PRO A 388 -14.37 -3.49 -14.85
C PRO A 388 -14.82 -4.95 -14.67
N ASP A 389 -14.19 -5.84 -15.44
CA ASP A 389 -14.29 -7.29 -15.25
C ASP A 389 -13.48 -7.77 -14.02
N ALA A 390 -12.38 -7.08 -13.66
CA ALA A 390 -11.59 -7.32 -12.44
C ALA A 390 -10.84 -6.07 -11.96
N LEU A 391 -10.59 -5.98 -10.64
CA LEU A 391 -9.68 -5.01 -10.03
C LEU A 391 -8.34 -5.67 -9.70
N LEU A 392 -7.25 -5.00 -10.05
CA LEU A 392 -5.87 -5.40 -9.76
C LEU A 392 -5.32 -4.41 -8.72
N ILE A 393 -4.97 -4.89 -7.53
CA ILE A 393 -4.46 -4.04 -6.45
C ILE A 393 -3.03 -4.48 -6.15
N ALA A 394 -2.04 -3.70 -6.58
CA ALA A 394 -0.63 -4.11 -6.57
C ALA A 394 0.04 -3.93 -5.19
N GLY A 395 -0.64 -4.33 -4.10
CA GLY A 395 -0.13 -4.27 -2.73
C GLY A 395 -0.47 -2.99 -1.99
N ASP A 396 -0.09 -2.97 -0.72
CA ASP A 396 -0.25 -1.86 0.23
C ASP A 396 -1.71 -1.39 0.33
N LEU A 397 -2.54 -2.37 0.69
CA LEU A 397 -3.99 -2.26 0.80
C LEU A 397 -4.39 -1.39 2.00
N THR A 398 -3.65 -1.54 3.10
CA THR A 398 -3.94 -1.03 4.45
C THR A 398 -2.74 -0.26 4.99
N GLN A 399 -2.92 0.68 5.94
CA GLN A 399 -1.81 1.37 6.63
C GLN A 399 -1.07 0.44 7.62
N GLY A 400 -0.74 -0.77 7.19
CA GLY A 400 -0.14 -1.84 7.96
C GLY A 400 -1.11 -2.98 8.26
N ALA A 401 -0.95 -4.12 7.59
CA ALA A 401 -1.86 -5.26 7.71
C ALA A 401 -1.92 -5.85 9.13
N GLY A 402 -0.96 -5.57 10.02
CA GLY A 402 -1.04 -5.99 11.42
C GLY A 402 -1.90 -5.08 12.31
N TYR A 403 -2.63 -4.11 11.75
CA TYR A 403 -3.50 -3.16 12.44
C TYR A 403 -4.98 -3.43 12.07
N GLN A 404 -5.84 -3.83 13.03
CA GLN A 404 -7.22 -4.26 12.69
C GLN A 404 -8.10 -3.13 12.12
N PRO A 405 -8.12 -1.90 12.68
CA PRO A 405 -8.97 -0.82 12.16
C PRO A 405 -8.70 -0.47 10.69
N ALA A 406 -7.48 -0.69 10.18
CA ALA A 406 -7.16 -0.50 8.77
C ALA A 406 -7.84 -1.53 7.85
N TRP A 407 -8.00 -2.77 8.29
CA TRP A 407 -8.80 -3.77 7.59
C TRP A 407 -10.30 -3.48 7.65
N ASP A 408 -10.79 -3.00 8.80
CA ASP A 408 -12.19 -2.56 8.90
C ASP A 408 -12.46 -1.39 7.94
N GLU A 409 -11.54 -0.43 7.82
CA GLU A 409 -11.63 0.68 6.84
C GLU A 409 -11.54 0.19 5.38
N PHE A 410 -10.62 -0.74 5.08
CA PHE A 410 -10.52 -1.36 3.74
C PHE A 410 -11.86 -1.95 3.31
N PHE A 411 -12.50 -2.72 4.20
CA PHE A 411 -13.79 -3.33 3.88
C PHE A 411 -14.96 -2.33 3.88
N ARG A 412 -14.91 -1.20 4.63
CA ARG A 412 -15.86 -0.09 4.43
C ARG A 412 -15.80 0.47 3.00
N HIS A 413 -14.60 0.56 2.42
CA HIS A 413 -14.41 1.02 1.04
C HIS A 413 -14.86 -0.01 -0.01
N PHE A 414 -14.48 -1.27 0.11
CA PHE A 414 -14.63 -2.26 -0.97
C PHE A 414 -15.86 -3.19 -0.86
N ALA A 415 -16.36 -3.45 0.36
CA ALA A 415 -17.43 -4.41 0.63
C ALA A 415 -18.20 -4.03 1.91
N GLY A 416 -18.72 -2.80 1.98
CA GLY A 416 -19.22 -2.24 3.23
C GLY A 416 -20.03 -0.95 3.08
N GLU A 417 -19.67 0.07 3.86
CA GLU A 417 -20.45 1.30 4.03
C GLU A 417 -20.41 2.22 2.81
N PHE A 418 -19.26 2.34 2.14
CA PHE A 418 -19.05 3.29 1.05
C PHE A 418 -19.37 2.70 -0.33
N THR A 419 -18.92 1.47 -0.61
CA THR A 419 -19.26 0.71 -1.83
C THR A 419 -19.41 -0.78 -1.56
N ASP A 420 -20.03 -1.49 -2.51
CA ASP A 420 -20.02 -2.96 -2.57
C ASP A 420 -19.37 -3.50 -3.86
N ILE A 421 -18.42 -2.74 -4.44
CA ILE A 421 -17.78 -3.10 -5.72
C ILE A 421 -17.18 -4.52 -5.71
N ALA A 422 -16.53 -4.94 -4.61
CA ALA A 422 -15.92 -6.27 -4.49
C ALA A 422 -16.95 -7.42 -4.46
N SER A 423 -18.24 -7.11 -4.24
CA SER A 423 -19.36 -8.04 -4.35
C SER A 423 -19.81 -8.29 -5.80
N SER A 424 -19.37 -7.48 -6.77
CA SER A 424 -19.73 -7.63 -8.19
C SER A 424 -18.52 -7.78 -9.13
N THR A 425 -17.37 -7.22 -8.77
CA THR A 425 -16.09 -7.31 -9.47
C THR A 425 -15.04 -7.97 -8.56
N PRO A 426 -14.29 -9.02 -9.00
CA PRO A 426 -13.25 -9.64 -8.19
C PRO A 426 -12.07 -8.72 -7.86
N LEU A 427 -11.54 -8.87 -6.65
CA LEU A 427 -10.26 -8.29 -6.22
C LEU A 427 -9.11 -9.27 -6.50
N LEU A 428 -8.08 -8.81 -7.21
CA LEU A 428 -6.85 -9.53 -7.47
C LEU A 428 -5.69 -8.75 -6.82
N THR A 429 -5.43 -9.03 -5.55
CA THR A 429 -4.47 -8.32 -4.69
C THR A 429 -3.08 -8.96 -4.73
N ALA A 430 -2.03 -8.14 -4.70
CA ALA A 430 -0.66 -8.55 -4.39
C ALA A 430 -0.30 -8.22 -2.93
N LEU A 431 0.89 -8.62 -2.47
CA LEU A 431 1.46 -8.15 -1.19
C LEU A 431 2.55 -7.11 -1.43
N GLY A 432 2.47 -6.02 -0.66
CA GLY A 432 3.51 -5.00 -0.50
C GLY A 432 4.12 -4.97 0.90
N ASN A 433 4.89 -3.92 1.19
CA ASN A 433 5.58 -3.79 2.49
C ASN A 433 4.61 -3.55 3.65
N TRP A 434 3.51 -2.83 3.48
CA TRP A 434 2.51 -2.66 4.54
C TRP A 434 1.79 -3.98 4.87
N GLU A 435 1.66 -4.93 3.94
CA GLU A 435 1.25 -6.30 4.27
C GLU A 435 2.24 -7.03 5.20
N THR A 436 3.47 -6.53 5.35
CA THR A 436 4.46 -7.03 6.32
C THR A 436 4.71 -6.08 7.51
N TYR A 437 3.82 -5.10 7.74
CA TYR A 437 3.98 -4.06 8.78
C TYR A 437 2.80 -3.99 9.75
N ALA A 438 3.09 -3.99 11.06
CA ALA A 438 2.06 -4.02 12.10
C ALA A 438 1.66 -2.65 12.67
N ALA A 439 2.06 -1.55 12.04
CA ALA A 439 1.81 -0.18 12.50
C ALA A 439 2.09 -0.01 14.01
N ILE A 440 1.13 0.53 14.77
CA ILE A 440 1.25 0.76 16.21
C ILE A 440 1.52 -0.52 17.02
N ASN A 441 1.20 -1.70 16.49
CA ASN A 441 1.42 -2.98 17.16
C ASN A 441 2.90 -3.42 17.16
N GLY A 442 3.74 -2.86 16.30
CA GLY A 442 5.20 -3.05 16.35
C GLY A 442 5.97 -2.80 15.05
N GLY A 443 5.32 -2.27 14.01
CA GLY A 443 5.91 -2.15 12.67
C GLY A 443 6.40 -3.49 12.14
N TYR A 444 7.64 -3.53 11.63
CA TYR A 444 8.31 -4.77 11.18
C TYR A 444 8.80 -5.68 12.33
N GLY A 445 8.69 -5.25 13.59
CA GLY A 445 9.25 -5.96 14.75
C GLY A 445 10.73 -5.65 15.00
N THR A 446 11.38 -6.46 15.85
CA THR A 446 12.81 -6.40 16.15
C THR A 446 13.44 -7.79 16.18
N PRO A 447 14.78 -7.95 16.19
CA PRO A 447 15.41 -9.25 16.37
C PRO A 447 15.02 -9.95 17.70
N GLU A 448 14.58 -9.21 18.72
CA GLU A 448 14.06 -9.77 19.97
C GLU A 448 12.61 -10.29 19.80
N ASP A 449 11.76 -9.53 19.12
CA ASP A 449 10.38 -9.90 18.79
C ASP A 449 10.05 -9.63 17.30
N PRO A 450 10.34 -10.60 16.41
CA PRO A 450 10.12 -10.46 14.96
C PRO A 450 8.72 -10.91 14.51
N ARG A 451 7.82 -11.25 15.45
CA ARG A 451 6.44 -11.68 15.14
C ARG A 451 5.58 -10.62 14.42
N PRO A 452 5.74 -9.29 14.61
CA PRO A 452 4.87 -8.29 13.97
C PRO A 452 4.76 -8.39 12.44
N ALA A 453 5.87 -8.62 11.73
CA ALA A 453 5.84 -8.80 10.28
C ALA A 453 5.03 -10.05 9.86
N VAL A 454 5.17 -11.13 10.64
CA VAL A 454 4.47 -12.40 10.41
C VAL A 454 2.96 -12.28 10.67
N ILE A 455 2.59 -11.62 11.78
CA ILE A 455 1.18 -11.35 12.14
C ILE A 455 0.50 -10.57 11.02
N SER A 456 1.15 -9.49 10.56
CA SER A 456 0.64 -8.64 9.46
C SER A 456 0.37 -9.46 8.19
N ARG A 457 1.36 -10.27 7.81
CA ARG A 457 1.31 -11.04 6.56
C ARG A 457 0.30 -12.18 6.62
N ASN A 458 0.17 -12.85 7.76
CA ASN A 458 -0.81 -13.92 7.93
C ASN A 458 -2.23 -13.38 8.05
N LYS A 459 -2.41 -12.15 8.53
CA LYS A 459 -3.70 -11.45 8.56
C LYS A 459 -4.22 -11.05 7.18
N TYR A 460 -3.33 -10.77 6.21
CA TYR A 460 -3.72 -10.72 4.79
C TYR A 460 -4.27 -12.08 4.31
N HIS A 461 -3.59 -13.18 4.62
CA HIS A 461 -4.01 -14.55 4.26
C HIS A 461 -5.26 -15.05 5.01
N ASP A 462 -5.70 -14.35 6.07
CA ASP A 462 -6.95 -14.63 6.77
C ASP A 462 -8.18 -14.00 6.11
N TYR A 463 -7.98 -13.00 5.24
CA TYR A 463 -9.04 -12.34 4.47
C TYR A 463 -9.10 -12.81 3.01
N PHE A 464 -7.95 -12.86 2.33
CA PHE A 464 -7.91 -13.21 0.91
C PHE A 464 -7.92 -14.72 0.67
N THR A 465 -8.30 -15.11 -0.54
CA THR A 465 -8.30 -16.51 -0.99
C THR A 465 -8.07 -16.52 -2.50
N THR A 466 -7.03 -17.21 -2.95
CA THR A 466 -6.59 -17.22 -4.36
C THR A 466 -6.39 -18.67 -4.84
N PRO A 467 -5.92 -18.90 -6.08
CA PRO A 467 -5.49 -20.23 -6.52
C PRO A 467 -4.15 -20.71 -5.92
N GLY A 468 -3.32 -19.79 -5.40
CA GLY A 468 -1.97 -20.06 -4.86
C GLY A 468 -1.01 -20.79 -5.81
N ASP A 469 0.00 -21.45 -5.23
CA ASP A 469 0.77 -22.51 -5.89
C ASP A 469 0.46 -23.88 -5.24
N PRO A 470 -0.24 -24.80 -5.93
CA PRO A 470 -0.58 -26.11 -5.38
C PRO A 470 0.64 -27.04 -5.16
N ASN A 471 1.82 -26.68 -5.67
CA ASN A 471 3.06 -27.41 -5.39
C ASN A 471 3.76 -26.91 -4.12
N ASN A 472 3.54 -25.65 -3.75
CA ASN A 472 4.15 -24.98 -2.59
C ASN A 472 3.07 -24.37 -1.65
N PRO A 473 2.13 -25.18 -1.12
CA PRO A 473 1.01 -24.70 -0.33
C PRO A 473 1.41 -24.02 0.99
N GLN A 474 2.66 -24.16 1.45
CA GLN A 474 3.20 -23.39 2.57
C GLN A 474 3.17 -21.88 2.32
N TYR A 475 3.32 -21.44 1.07
CA TYR A 475 3.25 -20.02 0.69
C TYR A 475 1.82 -19.50 0.50
N LYS A 476 0.78 -20.30 0.82
CA LYS A 476 -0.63 -19.87 0.80
C LYS A 476 -1.01 -19.13 -0.51
N ASP A 477 -1.48 -17.90 -0.38
CA ASP A 477 -1.96 -17.02 -1.45
C ASP A 477 -0.95 -15.90 -1.81
N SER A 478 0.34 -16.11 -1.52
CA SER A 478 1.38 -15.08 -1.65
C SER A 478 1.70 -14.73 -3.10
N TYR A 479 1.67 -15.73 -3.98
CA TYR A 479 1.79 -15.58 -5.42
C TYR A 479 0.85 -16.58 -6.08
N TYR A 480 0.22 -16.16 -7.18
CA TYR A 480 -0.82 -16.93 -7.83
C TYR A 480 -1.06 -16.45 -9.26
N ARG A 481 -1.80 -17.24 -10.03
CA ARG A 481 -2.15 -16.94 -11.42
C ARG A 481 -3.65 -16.82 -11.59
N THR A 482 -4.07 -15.91 -12.45
CA THR A 482 -5.48 -15.77 -12.87
C THR A 482 -5.55 -15.68 -14.40
N ASP A 483 -6.22 -16.64 -15.04
CA ASP A 483 -6.51 -16.58 -16.48
C ASP A 483 -7.88 -15.90 -16.69
N ILE A 484 -7.85 -14.68 -17.23
CA ILE A 484 -8.98 -13.81 -17.55
C ILE A 484 -9.21 -13.87 -19.07
N GLY A 485 -9.79 -14.97 -19.55
CA GLY A 485 -10.06 -15.20 -20.96
C GLY A 485 -8.78 -15.29 -21.81
N PRO A 486 -8.46 -14.28 -22.66
CA PRO A 486 -7.20 -14.22 -23.40
C PRO A 486 -6.01 -13.67 -22.59
N VAL A 487 -6.22 -13.16 -21.36
CA VAL A 487 -5.17 -12.56 -20.53
C VAL A 487 -4.78 -13.49 -19.39
N THR A 488 -3.49 -13.79 -19.23
CA THR A 488 -2.95 -14.36 -17.99
C THR A 488 -2.38 -13.24 -17.13
N LEU A 489 -2.86 -13.11 -15.89
CA LEU A 489 -2.22 -12.32 -14.86
C LEU A 489 -1.37 -13.23 -13.96
N LEU A 490 -0.11 -12.84 -13.72
CA LEU A 490 0.74 -13.42 -12.68
C LEU A 490 0.88 -12.41 -11.54
N THR A 491 0.34 -12.73 -10.37
CA THR A 491 0.59 -11.98 -9.14
C THR A 491 1.78 -12.58 -8.41
N LEU A 492 2.82 -11.77 -8.16
CA LEU A 492 4.05 -12.21 -7.50
C LEU A 492 4.19 -11.56 -6.13
N ASP A 493 4.80 -12.28 -5.19
CA ASP A 493 5.28 -11.69 -3.95
C ASP A 493 6.60 -10.93 -4.21
N SER A 494 6.64 -9.67 -3.80
CA SER A 494 7.84 -8.81 -3.84
C SER A 494 8.36 -8.45 -2.46
N THR A 495 7.83 -9.04 -1.38
CA THR A 495 8.12 -8.67 0.02
C THR A 495 9.41 -9.25 0.58
N LYS A 496 10.08 -10.18 -0.12
CA LYS A 496 11.42 -10.64 0.27
C LYS A 496 12.27 -11.23 -0.85
N GLY A 497 13.54 -10.85 -0.88
CA GLY A 497 14.59 -11.52 -1.65
C GLY A 497 15.76 -12.01 -0.79
N ILE A 498 16.68 -12.76 -1.41
CA ILE A 498 17.89 -13.31 -0.80
C ILE A 498 19.12 -13.25 -1.73
N PRO A 499 20.34 -13.03 -1.19
CA PRO A 499 20.67 -12.73 0.21
C PRO A 499 20.02 -11.43 0.72
N ASP A 500 19.77 -11.38 2.03
CA ASP A 500 19.23 -10.19 2.69
C ASP A 500 20.14 -8.96 2.47
N GLU A 501 19.54 -7.79 2.26
CA GLU A 501 20.28 -6.52 2.13
C GLU A 501 19.70 -5.43 3.04
N LYS A 502 20.55 -4.50 3.47
CA LYS A 502 20.16 -3.39 4.34
C LYS A 502 21.02 -2.16 4.06
N ALA A 503 20.37 -1.07 3.65
CA ALA A 503 21.01 0.20 3.29
C ALA A 503 21.93 0.69 4.41
N GLY A 504 23.17 1.02 4.06
CA GLY A 504 24.20 1.48 5.00
C GLY A 504 24.78 0.43 5.94
N ALA A 505 24.33 -0.84 5.87
CA ALA A 505 24.82 -1.93 6.73
C ALA A 505 25.47 -3.09 5.94
N TYR A 506 24.73 -3.71 5.01
CA TYR A 506 25.23 -4.83 4.20
C TYR A 506 24.50 -4.92 2.85
N THR A 507 25.26 -5.13 1.77
CA THR A 507 24.74 -5.32 0.41
C THR A 507 25.63 -6.32 -0.34
N THR A 508 25.07 -7.07 -1.29
CA THR A 508 25.79 -7.95 -2.21
C THR A 508 26.41 -7.14 -3.35
N GLY A 509 25.65 -6.18 -3.88
CA GLY A 509 26.09 -5.24 -4.91
C GLY A 509 27.10 -4.23 -4.38
N LYS A 510 28.07 -3.83 -5.23
CA LYS A 510 29.03 -2.75 -4.93
C LYS A 510 28.30 -1.41 -4.82
N LYS A 511 28.84 -0.48 -4.02
CA LYS A 511 28.34 0.89 -3.96
C LYS A 511 28.70 1.70 -5.21
N TYR A 512 27.75 2.48 -5.70
CA TYR A 512 27.84 3.38 -6.86
C TYR A 512 26.95 4.62 -6.67
N SER A 513 27.11 5.63 -7.55
CA SER A 513 26.44 6.95 -7.47
C SER A 513 25.69 7.33 -8.76
N GLU A 514 25.92 6.57 -9.83
CA GLU A 514 25.40 6.81 -11.17
C GLU A 514 23.96 6.26 -11.34
N SER A 515 23.32 6.66 -12.44
CA SER A 515 22.02 6.10 -12.89
C SER A 515 22.04 4.59 -13.12
N ASP A 516 20.87 3.98 -13.23
CA ASP A 516 20.67 2.55 -13.45
C ASP A 516 21.36 1.94 -14.69
N ARG A 517 21.86 2.76 -15.62
CA ARG A 517 22.78 2.40 -16.72
C ARG A 517 24.07 1.66 -16.32
N MET A 518 24.37 1.58 -15.02
CA MET A 518 25.48 0.76 -14.50
C MET A 518 25.11 -0.73 -14.38
N LEU A 519 23.81 -1.05 -14.35
CA LEU A 519 23.29 -2.42 -14.28
C LEU A 519 23.32 -3.08 -15.68
N ASN A 520 23.43 -4.41 -15.72
CA ASN A 520 23.53 -5.17 -16.98
C ASN A 520 22.56 -6.38 -17.01
N PRO A 521 21.44 -6.33 -17.78
CA PRO A 521 20.43 -7.39 -17.81
C PRO A 521 20.95 -8.77 -18.20
N ASP A 522 22.00 -8.85 -19.04
CA ASP A 522 22.65 -10.11 -19.39
C ASP A 522 23.14 -10.90 -18.16
N LEU A 523 23.40 -10.24 -17.04
CA LEU A 523 24.07 -10.82 -15.87
C LEU A 523 23.12 -11.11 -14.69
N TRP A 524 21.89 -10.59 -14.68
CA TRP A 524 20.97 -10.70 -13.54
C TRP A 524 20.54 -12.14 -13.26
N VAL A 525 20.11 -12.88 -14.29
CA VAL A 525 19.73 -14.30 -14.17
C VAL A 525 20.91 -15.18 -13.73
N LYS A 526 22.14 -14.76 -14.04
CA LYS A 526 23.37 -15.45 -13.62
C LYS A 526 23.83 -15.08 -12.21
N GLN A 527 23.26 -14.02 -11.62
CA GLN A 527 23.73 -13.37 -10.40
C GLN A 527 25.20 -12.91 -10.50
N GLU A 528 25.61 -12.45 -11.69
CA GLU A 528 26.98 -12.01 -12.03
C GLU A 528 27.13 -10.48 -12.12
N ASP A 529 26.04 -9.72 -12.02
CA ASP A 529 26.08 -8.25 -12.06
C ASP A 529 26.73 -7.69 -10.77
N PRO A 530 27.81 -6.91 -10.86
CA PRO A 530 28.50 -6.38 -9.68
C PRO A 530 27.78 -5.23 -8.95
N TYR A 531 26.64 -4.74 -9.46
CA TYR A 531 25.88 -3.61 -8.94
C TYR A 531 24.41 -3.93 -8.64
N MET A 532 23.86 -5.03 -9.16
CA MET A 532 22.50 -5.46 -8.85
C MET A 532 22.35 -5.85 -7.36
N THR A 533 21.15 -5.59 -6.84
CA THR A 533 20.69 -5.90 -5.48
C THR A 533 19.76 -7.10 -5.47
N THR A 534 19.72 -7.83 -4.36
CA THR A 534 19.05 -9.14 -4.24
C THR A 534 17.80 -9.14 -3.38
N ASP A 535 17.54 -8.08 -2.63
CA ASP A 535 16.43 -8.00 -1.69
C ASP A 535 15.70 -6.65 -1.80
N THR A 536 14.38 -6.71 -1.63
CA THR A 536 13.45 -5.57 -1.61
C THR A 536 13.09 -5.15 -0.19
N GLN A 537 13.42 -5.92 0.86
CA GLN A 537 12.92 -5.68 2.21
C GLN A 537 14.03 -5.70 3.26
N GLY A 538 14.75 -4.59 3.36
CA GLY A 538 15.83 -4.43 4.33
C GLY A 538 15.39 -4.14 5.76
N SER A 539 14.10 -4.26 6.10
CA SER A 539 13.62 -4.01 7.47
C SER A 539 13.84 -5.21 8.40
N PHE A 540 13.58 -6.42 7.93
CA PHE A 540 13.74 -7.69 8.65
C PHE A 540 14.51 -8.73 7.81
N THR A 541 15.19 -9.68 8.46
CA THR A 541 15.86 -10.78 7.74
C THR A 541 14.94 -11.98 7.54
N LEU A 542 15.26 -12.85 6.57
CA LEU A 542 14.55 -14.13 6.41
C LEU A 542 14.68 -15.02 7.67
N GLU A 543 15.82 -14.98 8.36
CA GLU A 543 16.01 -15.70 9.65
C GLU A 543 15.10 -15.12 10.75
N ASP A 544 15.00 -13.79 10.87
CA ASP A 544 14.10 -13.14 11.81
C ASP A 544 12.63 -13.47 11.51
N TYR A 545 12.21 -13.46 10.24
CA TYR A 545 10.84 -13.82 9.85
C TYR A 545 10.51 -15.27 10.21
N GLN A 546 11.38 -16.23 9.84
CA GLN A 546 11.20 -17.65 10.16
C GLN A 546 11.18 -17.91 11.68
N LYS A 547 11.99 -17.16 12.44
CA LYS A 547 11.96 -17.14 13.90
C LYS A 547 10.66 -16.57 14.45
N GLY A 548 10.10 -15.53 13.83
CA GLY A 548 8.77 -15.00 14.16
C GLY A 548 7.67 -16.02 13.90
N PHE A 549 7.72 -16.70 12.74
CA PHE A 549 6.74 -17.71 12.32
C PHE A 549 6.70 -18.90 13.28
N THR A 550 7.87 -19.41 13.67
CA THR A 550 7.98 -20.53 14.63
C THR A 550 7.63 -20.14 16.07
N GLN A 551 7.62 -18.84 16.41
CA GLN A 551 7.07 -18.33 17.68
C GLN A 551 5.55 -18.12 17.63
N LEU A 552 5.01 -17.65 16.50
CA LEU A 552 3.58 -17.41 16.32
C LEU A 552 2.79 -18.72 16.17
N TYR A 553 3.38 -19.75 15.55
CA TYR A 553 2.78 -21.05 15.30
C TYR A 553 3.55 -22.19 16.00
N PRO A 554 3.29 -22.47 17.29
CA PRO A 554 4.01 -23.46 18.08
C PRO A 554 3.99 -24.86 17.47
N GLY A 555 5.16 -25.32 17.01
CA GLY A 555 5.36 -26.63 16.39
C GLY A 555 5.59 -26.60 14.88
N ALA A 556 5.40 -25.45 14.23
CA ALA A 556 5.96 -25.16 12.92
C ALA A 556 7.49 -25.02 13.00
N LYS A 557 8.14 -25.03 11.84
CA LYS A 557 9.58 -24.88 11.64
C LYS A 557 9.89 -23.78 10.61
N PRO A 558 11.17 -23.40 10.41
CA PRO A 558 11.56 -22.46 9.36
C PRO A 558 11.15 -22.87 7.94
N GLU A 559 11.13 -24.17 7.62
CA GLU A 559 10.69 -24.64 6.29
C GLU A 559 9.17 -24.63 6.08
N ASP A 560 8.37 -24.44 7.14
CA ASP A 560 6.91 -24.32 7.05
C ASP A 560 6.44 -22.86 6.89
N SER A 561 7.39 -21.91 6.80
CA SER A 561 7.18 -20.45 6.78
C SER A 561 6.49 -19.96 5.51
N ASP A 562 5.54 -19.03 5.66
CA ASP A 562 4.65 -18.57 4.59
C ASP A 562 5.26 -17.56 3.60
N ILE A 563 6.47 -17.05 3.88
CA ILE A 563 7.18 -16.10 3.02
C ILE A 563 8.03 -16.81 1.94
N PRO A 564 7.79 -16.57 0.64
CA PRO A 564 8.63 -17.04 -0.45
C PRO A 564 9.85 -16.11 -0.62
N THR A 565 10.67 -16.40 -1.62
CA THR A 565 11.74 -15.51 -2.11
C THR A 565 11.75 -15.53 -3.64
N PHE A 566 12.05 -14.40 -4.30
CA PHE A 566 11.87 -14.25 -5.75
C PHE A 566 13.08 -14.60 -6.64
N ASN A 567 14.23 -14.90 -6.03
CA ASN A 567 15.53 -14.92 -6.72
C ASN A 567 15.76 -16.17 -7.62
N PRO A 568 16.68 -16.12 -8.62
CA PRO A 568 16.84 -17.21 -9.57
C PRO A 568 17.12 -18.59 -8.93
N GLY A 569 16.17 -19.51 -9.15
CA GLY A 569 16.20 -20.89 -8.67
C GLY A 569 15.32 -21.19 -7.44
N THR A 570 14.69 -20.17 -6.83
CA THR A 570 13.69 -20.37 -5.76
C THR A 570 12.37 -20.92 -6.30
N GLU A 571 11.49 -21.37 -5.41
CA GLU A 571 10.15 -21.88 -5.77
C GLU A 571 9.31 -20.86 -6.56
N GLN A 572 9.22 -19.60 -6.11
CA GLN A 572 8.49 -18.57 -6.87
C GLN A 572 9.14 -18.31 -8.24
N TRP A 573 10.47 -18.28 -8.33
CA TRP A 573 11.15 -18.11 -9.62
C TRP A 573 10.85 -19.27 -10.59
N ASN A 574 10.96 -20.51 -10.11
CA ASN A 574 10.70 -21.71 -10.91
C ASN A 574 9.23 -21.74 -11.36
N TRP A 575 8.30 -21.41 -10.46
CA TRP A 575 6.87 -21.26 -10.76
C TRP A 575 6.62 -20.18 -11.84
N VAL A 576 7.26 -19.00 -11.75
CA VAL A 576 7.13 -17.94 -12.76
C VAL A 576 7.59 -18.44 -14.14
N VAL A 577 8.72 -19.14 -14.23
CA VAL A 577 9.20 -19.71 -15.50
C VAL A 577 8.18 -20.69 -16.09
N ASP A 578 7.62 -21.58 -15.27
CA ASP A 578 6.61 -22.54 -15.73
C ASP A 578 5.28 -21.86 -16.13
N GLN A 579 4.82 -20.83 -15.41
CA GLN A 579 3.61 -20.08 -15.77
C GLN A 579 3.78 -19.27 -17.06
N LEU A 580 4.91 -18.56 -17.23
CA LEU A 580 5.22 -17.82 -18.45
C LEU A 580 5.24 -18.75 -19.68
N ASN A 581 5.85 -19.92 -19.53
CA ASN A 581 5.90 -20.95 -20.57
C ASN A 581 4.51 -21.54 -20.89
N ASP A 582 3.72 -21.90 -19.90
CA ASP A 582 2.35 -22.40 -20.11
C ASP A 582 1.46 -21.33 -20.77
N ALA A 583 1.47 -20.09 -20.28
CA ALA A 583 0.68 -18.98 -20.82
C ALA A 583 1.07 -18.66 -22.27
N ARG A 584 2.37 -18.65 -22.60
CA ARG A 584 2.85 -18.56 -23.99
C ARG A 584 2.39 -19.74 -24.84
N SER A 585 2.42 -20.96 -24.32
CA SER A 585 1.97 -22.16 -25.05
C SER A 585 0.46 -22.16 -25.36
N LYS A 586 -0.32 -21.41 -24.56
CA LYS A 586 -1.78 -21.22 -24.70
C LYS A 586 -2.17 -19.99 -25.53
N GLY A 587 -1.20 -19.18 -25.98
CA GLY A 587 -1.45 -17.98 -26.78
C GLY A 587 -2.07 -16.81 -26.00
N GLN A 588 -1.81 -16.71 -24.69
CA GLN A 588 -2.35 -15.65 -23.82
C GLN A 588 -1.62 -14.31 -24.02
N ILE A 589 -2.23 -13.19 -23.62
CA ILE A 589 -1.52 -11.93 -23.36
C ILE A 589 -1.11 -11.96 -21.88
N ILE A 590 0.18 -11.77 -21.57
CA ILE A 590 0.66 -11.89 -20.19
C ILE A 590 0.77 -10.51 -19.55
N LEU A 591 0.16 -10.35 -18.38
CA LEU A 591 0.36 -9.26 -17.43
C LEU A 591 1.02 -9.81 -16.17
N VAL A 592 1.79 -8.96 -15.48
CA VAL A 592 2.38 -9.26 -14.18
C VAL A 592 2.02 -8.14 -13.20
N GLN A 593 1.72 -8.47 -11.95
CA GLN A 593 1.64 -7.49 -10.87
C GLN A 593 2.45 -7.90 -9.65
N PHE A 594 3.09 -6.92 -9.01
CA PHE A 594 3.73 -7.02 -7.70
C PHE A 594 4.08 -5.62 -7.20
N HIS A 595 4.20 -5.45 -5.88
CA HIS A 595 4.22 -4.12 -5.28
C HIS A 595 5.45 -3.24 -5.58
N HIS A 596 6.65 -3.63 -5.15
CA HIS A 596 7.79 -2.70 -5.18
C HIS A 596 8.23 -2.34 -6.62
N ALA A 597 8.08 -1.07 -7.02
CA ALA A 597 8.33 -0.61 -8.39
C ALA A 597 9.78 -0.88 -8.88
N PRO A 598 9.98 -1.66 -9.97
CA PRO A 598 11.31 -2.01 -10.44
C PRO A 598 11.99 -0.89 -11.25
N TYR A 599 11.21 -0.06 -11.95
CA TYR A 599 11.70 1.04 -12.79
C TYR A 599 10.94 2.32 -12.45
N SER A 600 11.44 3.03 -11.44
CA SER A 600 10.81 4.21 -10.83
C SER A 600 11.82 5.33 -10.64
N ALA A 601 11.39 6.57 -10.90
CA ALA A 601 12.10 7.79 -10.55
C ALA A 601 11.77 8.30 -9.13
N GLY A 602 10.82 7.68 -8.44
CA GLY A 602 10.32 8.03 -7.11
C GLY A 602 11.31 7.80 -5.97
N VAL A 603 10.87 8.13 -4.76
CA VAL A 603 11.72 8.21 -3.56
C VAL A 603 12.32 6.87 -3.11
N HIS A 604 11.72 5.73 -3.45
CA HIS A 604 12.20 4.37 -3.19
C HIS A 604 12.91 3.74 -4.41
N GLY A 605 12.82 4.35 -5.59
CA GLY A 605 13.40 3.83 -6.86
C GLY A 605 14.92 3.59 -6.92
N THR A 606 15.69 3.86 -5.85
CA THR A 606 17.15 3.63 -5.78
C THR A 606 17.55 2.49 -4.81
N PRO A 607 18.44 1.57 -5.20
CA PRO A 607 18.75 0.37 -4.40
C PRO A 607 19.59 0.64 -3.13
N PRO A 608 19.62 -0.30 -2.16
CA PRO A 608 20.33 -0.14 -0.87
C PRO A 608 21.85 0.05 -0.97
N ASN A 609 22.47 -0.26 -2.12
CA ASN A 609 23.88 0.00 -2.39
C ASN A 609 24.15 1.37 -3.06
N HIS A 610 23.14 2.17 -3.39
CA HIS A 610 23.34 3.46 -4.06
C HIS A 610 23.97 4.55 -3.13
N GLU A 611 24.37 5.70 -3.68
CA GLU A 611 24.74 6.86 -2.87
C GLU A 611 23.55 7.35 -2.03
N TYR A 612 22.42 7.57 -2.70
CA TYR A 612 21.12 7.97 -2.12
C TYR A 612 20.24 6.75 -1.79
N ALA A 613 20.87 5.70 -1.23
CA ALA A 613 20.26 4.39 -1.00
C ALA A 613 18.86 4.44 -0.37
N ASP A 614 17.99 3.55 -0.83
CA ASP A 614 16.74 3.22 -0.15
C ASP A 614 16.77 1.79 0.42
N ASN A 615 15.89 1.49 1.37
CA ASN A 615 15.85 0.21 2.07
C ASN A 615 14.70 -0.70 1.60
N GLN A 616 13.81 -0.19 0.73
CA GLN A 616 12.65 -0.93 0.18
C GLN A 616 12.57 -0.90 -1.37
N SER A 617 13.70 -0.64 -2.04
CA SER A 617 13.73 -0.43 -3.49
C SER A 617 13.35 -1.68 -4.31
N GLY A 618 12.38 -1.52 -5.22
CA GLY A 618 11.96 -2.57 -6.16
C GLY A 618 13.00 -2.98 -7.21
N VAL A 619 14.17 -2.31 -7.28
CA VAL A 619 15.22 -2.60 -8.27
C VAL A 619 15.68 -4.07 -8.28
N ALA A 620 15.62 -4.78 -7.15
CA ALA A 620 15.92 -6.21 -7.11
C ALA A 620 14.92 -7.07 -7.94
N MET A 621 13.66 -6.63 -8.09
CA MET A 621 12.66 -7.32 -8.94
C MET A 621 12.98 -7.24 -10.44
N ARG A 622 13.89 -6.35 -10.87
CA ARG A 622 14.40 -6.32 -12.26
C ARG A 622 15.04 -7.65 -12.69
N VAL A 623 15.40 -8.53 -11.74
CA VAL A 623 15.91 -9.88 -12.04
C VAL A 623 14.97 -10.70 -12.95
N TYR A 624 13.66 -10.40 -12.96
CA TYR A 624 12.70 -11.01 -13.87
C TYR A 624 12.65 -10.37 -15.27
N SER A 625 13.12 -9.13 -15.48
CA SER A 625 12.95 -8.43 -16.78
C SER A 625 13.46 -9.22 -18.00
N PRO A 626 14.62 -9.92 -17.95
CA PRO A 626 15.08 -10.74 -19.08
C PRO A 626 14.18 -11.96 -19.38
N LEU A 627 13.38 -12.42 -18.41
CA LEU A 627 12.32 -13.40 -18.66
C LEU A 627 11.07 -12.72 -19.22
N PHE A 628 10.64 -11.59 -18.66
CA PHE A 628 9.44 -10.90 -19.11
C PHE A 628 9.53 -10.45 -20.57
N GLU A 629 10.70 -9.96 -20.98
CA GLU A 629 11.04 -9.62 -22.37
C GLU A 629 11.04 -10.89 -23.26
N ALA A 630 11.82 -11.91 -22.90
CA ALA A 630 11.91 -13.16 -23.68
C ALA A 630 10.60 -13.97 -23.78
N TYR A 631 9.67 -13.81 -22.83
CA TYR A 631 8.34 -14.41 -22.85
C TYR A 631 7.25 -13.43 -23.31
N GLY A 632 7.57 -12.22 -23.78
CA GLY A 632 6.58 -11.27 -24.32
C GLY A 632 5.45 -10.94 -23.34
N VAL A 633 5.81 -10.47 -22.16
CA VAL A 633 4.89 -9.80 -21.22
C VAL A 633 4.46 -8.46 -21.83
N ALA A 634 3.20 -8.07 -21.66
CA ALA A 634 2.69 -6.79 -22.16
C ALA A 634 3.00 -5.64 -21.18
N ALA A 635 2.71 -5.85 -19.89
CA ALA A 635 3.01 -4.89 -18.84
C ALA A 635 3.29 -5.53 -17.48
N VAL A 636 4.13 -4.85 -16.69
CA VAL A 636 4.26 -5.03 -15.24
C VAL A 636 3.54 -3.87 -14.54
N ILE A 637 2.80 -4.20 -13.47
CA ILE A 637 1.97 -3.28 -12.69
C ILE A 637 2.50 -3.28 -11.25
N ALA A 638 2.84 -2.11 -10.72
CA ALA A 638 3.47 -1.93 -9.41
C ALA A 638 2.95 -0.67 -8.69
N GLY A 639 3.39 -0.46 -7.45
CA GLY A 639 3.07 0.69 -6.60
C GLY A 639 4.32 1.22 -5.89
N HIS A 640 4.21 1.44 -4.57
CA HIS A 640 5.29 1.70 -3.60
C HIS A 640 5.88 3.11 -3.61
N ASP A 641 6.05 3.71 -4.78
CA ASP A 641 6.72 5.01 -4.90
C ASP A 641 5.79 6.22 -4.74
N GLU A 642 4.48 5.96 -4.53
CA GLU A 642 3.38 6.92 -4.46
C GLU A 642 3.33 7.87 -5.69
N MET A 643 3.59 7.32 -6.88
CA MET A 643 3.60 8.03 -8.15
C MET A 643 2.68 7.39 -9.21
N PHE A 644 2.39 8.16 -10.26
CA PHE A 644 1.91 7.60 -11.53
C PHE A 644 3.03 7.79 -12.56
N GLU A 645 3.75 6.70 -12.88
CA GLU A 645 4.89 6.68 -13.80
C GLU A 645 4.77 5.51 -14.79
N ARG A 646 5.24 5.70 -16.02
CA ARG A 646 5.41 4.64 -17.02
C ARG A 646 6.83 4.62 -17.57
N SER A 647 7.45 3.44 -17.48
CA SER A 647 8.75 3.10 -18.09
C SER A 647 8.57 2.12 -19.26
N TRP A 648 9.53 2.10 -20.19
CA TRP A 648 9.57 1.14 -21.31
C TRP A 648 10.85 0.31 -21.29
N ILE A 649 10.70 -1.01 -21.31
CA ILE A 649 11.81 -1.98 -21.19
C ILE A 649 11.97 -2.75 -22.50
N ASP A 650 13.05 -2.45 -23.20
CA ASP A 650 13.49 -3.07 -24.45
C ASP A 650 15.03 -3.13 -24.35
N SER A 651 15.54 -4.28 -23.89
CA SER A 651 16.94 -4.45 -23.50
C SER A 651 17.82 -4.81 -24.71
N ASP A 652 17.31 -5.67 -25.61
CA ASP A 652 18.04 -6.10 -26.81
C ASP A 652 17.88 -5.17 -28.03
N GLN A 653 16.92 -4.21 -27.96
CA GLN A 653 16.66 -3.16 -28.95
C GLN A 653 16.10 -3.67 -30.28
N ASP A 654 15.33 -4.76 -30.28
CA ASP A 654 14.55 -5.21 -31.44
C ASP A 654 13.19 -4.49 -31.61
N GLY A 655 12.71 -3.80 -30.56
CA GLY A 655 11.45 -3.05 -30.54
C GLY A 655 10.26 -3.78 -29.90
N LEU A 656 10.44 -5.01 -29.37
CA LEU A 656 9.40 -5.83 -28.74
C LEU A 656 9.45 -5.82 -27.21
N GLY A 657 9.56 -4.62 -26.63
CA GLY A 657 9.61 -4.41 -25.18
C GLY A 657 8.28 -4.56 -24.43
N PHE A 658 8.32 -4.26 -23.12
CA PHE A 658 7.17 -4.26 -22.23
C PHE A 658 7.04 -2.94 -21.44
N GLN A 659 5.81 -2.59 -21.07
CA GLN A 659 5.53 -1.42 -20.20
C GLN A 659 5.77 -1.77 -18.73
N VAL A 660 6.23 -0.82 -17.93
CA VAL A 660 6.20 -0.91 -16.47
C VAL A 660 5.47 0.31 -15.93
N PHE A 661 4.43 0.09 -15.13
CA PHE A 661 3.66 1.16 -14.49
C PHE A 661 3.87 1.15 -12.98
N ASP A 662 4.13 2.33 -12.41
CA ASP A 662 3.74 2.65 -11.03
C ASP A 662 2.32 3.21 -11.06
N VAL A 663 1.45 2.66 -10.23
CA VAL A 663 0.03 3.05 -10.06
C VAL A 663 -0.32 3.31 -8.58
N GLY A 664 0.67 3.66 -7.75
CA GLY A 664 0.56 4.00 -6.33
C GLY A 664 -0.15 5.32 -6.03
N VAL A 665 -1.28 5.58 -6.69
CA VAL A 665 -2.07 6.82 -6.56
C VAL A 665 -3.53 6.52 -6.27
N ALA A 666 -3.84 5.40 -5.60
CA ALA A 666 -5.21 5.04 -5.31
C ALA A 666 -5.86 5.98 -4.28
N ALA A 667 -5.17 6.23 -3.16
CA ALA A 667 -5.66 7.04 -2.05
C ALA A 667 -4.60 7.64 -1.11
N ASP A 668 -3.39 7.07 -1.02
CA ASP A 668 -2.38 7.54 -0.06
C ASP A 668 -1.63 8.81 -0.52
N GLY A 669 -0.29 8.82 -0.64
CA GLY A 669 0.45 10.03 -0.93
C GLY A 669 0.44 10.38 -2.41
N LEU A 670 0.89 11.61 -2.68
CA LEU A 670 1.08 12.13 -4.02
C LEU A 670 2.53 12.66 -4.12
N ARG A 671 3.48 11.71 -4.18
CA ARG A 671 4.93 11.98 -4.16
C ARG A 671 5.47 12.37 -5.52
N GLY A 672 6.68 12.91 -5.52
CA GLY A 672 7.46 13.20 -6.74
C GLY A 672 8.75 12.37 -6.85
N GLU A 673 9.51 12.64 -7.92
CA GLU A 673 10.83 12.05 -8.16
C GLU A 673 11.76 12.17 -6.93
N LYS A 674 12.71 11.25 -6.74
CA LYS A 674 13.70 11.33 -5.66
C LYS A 674 14.55 12.60 -5.78
N MET A 675 14.28 13.57 -4.90
CA MET A 675 14.93 14.87 -4.90
C MET A 675 16.26 14.86 -4.15
N VAL A 676 17.33 15.30 -4.81
CA VAL A 676 18.70 15.38 -4.24
C VAL A 676 19.25 16.80 -4.35
N LYS A 677 20.20 17.16 -3.49
CA LYS A 677 20.84 18.48 -3.53
C LYS A 677 22.01 18.51 -4.51
N ASN A 678 21.98 19.45 -5.45
CA ASN A 678 23.12 19.76 -6.31
C ASN A 678 24.19 20.59 -5.57
N GLU A 679 25.30 20.90 -6.25
CA GLU A 679 26.42 21.68 -5.70
C GLU A 679 26.02 23.07 -5.15
N ALA A 680 24.93 23.66 -5.64
CA ALA A 680 24.40 24.94 -5.16
C ALA A 680 23.46 24.79 -3.94
N GLY A 681 23.22 23.56 -3.47
CA GLY A 681 22.32 23.24 -2.36
C GLY A 681 20.83 23.15 -2.75
N ASN A 682 20.50 23.34 -4.03
CA ASN A 682 19.13 23.30 -4.54
C ASN A 682 18.68 21.85 -4.79
N TYR A 683 17.42 21.54 -4.48
CA TYR A 683 16.83 20.24 -4.78
C TYR A 683 16.52 20.10 -6.28
N VAL A 684 17.05 19.04 -6.89
CA VAL A 684 16.79 18.61 -8.28
C VAL A 684 16.47 17.11 -8.29
N PRO A 685 15.69 16.62 -9.28
CA PRO A 685 15.45 15.18 -9.39
C PRO A 685 16.74 14.41 -9.66
N LEU A 686 16.90 13.25 -9.03
CA LEU A 686 18.07 12.38 -9.17
C LEU A 686 18.16 11.72 -10.55
N LYS A 687 17.01 11.42 -11.17
CA LYS A 687 16.90 10.76 -12.49
C LYS A 687 17.69 9.45 -12.56
N TYR A 688 17.51 8.61 -11.54
CA TYR A 688 18.14 7.29 -11.43
C TYR A 688 17.61 6.30 -12.47
N ASN A 689 16.28 6.21 -12.62
CA ASN A 689 15.62 5.41 -13.66
C ASN A 689 15.84 6.05 -15.04
N THR A 690 16.52 5.36 -15.95
CA THR A 690 16.72 5.85 -17.33
C THR A 690 15.81 5.19 -18.36
N HIS A 691 14.86 4.37 -17.91
CA HIS A 691 13.77 3.79 -18.70
C HIS A 691 12.45 4.57 -18.61
N SER A 692 12.37 5.57 -17.72
CA SER A 692 11.21 6.45 -17.54
C SER A 692 10.82 7.15 -18.85
N VAL A 693 9.56 7.09 -19.25
CA VAL A 693 9.02 7.72 -20.47
C VAL A 693 8.06 8.86 -20.13
N TRP A 694 7.24 8.67 -19.09
CA TRP A 694 6.26 9.65 -18.60
C TRP A 694 6.03 9.48 -17.11
N SER A 695 5.85 10.57 -16.37
CA SER A 695 5.18 10.56 -15.06
C SER A 695 4.31 11.79 -14.89
N ALA A 696 3.19 11.66 -14.17
CA ALA A 696 2.25 12.77 -13.98
C ALA A 696 2.93 14.00 -13.34
N THR A 697 3.88 13.81 -12.43
CA THR A 697 4.61 14.93 -11.80
C THR A 697 5.55 15.66 -12.76
N ALA A 698 6.24 14.95 -13.66
CA ALA A 698 7.21 15.57 -14.57
C ALA A 698 6.55 16.11 -15.86
N ASN A 699 5.51 15.45 -16.36
CA ASN A 699 4.96 15.64 -17.69
C ASN A 699 3.64 16.42 -17.73
N GLU A 700 2.89 16.49 -16.63
CA GLU A 700 1.54 17.09 -16.56
C GLU A 700 1.56 18.38 -15.70
N PRO A 701 2.17 19.48 -16.17
CA PRO A 701 2.36 20.68 -15.37
C PRO A 701 1.05 21.44 -15.09
N GLU A 702 0.91 22.01 -13.90
CA GLU A 702 -0.36 22.59 -13.45
C GLU A 702 -0.74 23.88 -14.19
N PHE A 703 -2.04 24.07 -14.46
CA PHE A 703 -2.60 25.31 -15.00
C PHE A 703 -3.61 25.94 -14.03
N TRP A 704 -3.12 26.87 -13.21
CA TRP A 704 -3.90 27.67 -12.27
C TRP A 704 -4.34 29.00 -12.88
N GLN A 705 -5.58 29.42 -12.59
CA GLN A 705 -6.09 30.74 -12.94
C GLN A 705 -6.92 31.36 -11.80
N THR A 706 -6.77 32.67 -11.61
CA THR A 706 -7.64 33.47 -10.74
C THR A 706 -8.88 33.92 -11.52
N ASN A 707 -10.07 33.67 -10.96
CA ASN A 707 -11.35 34.02 -11.58
C ASN A 707 -11.79 35.47 -11.30
N ASP A 708 -12.92 35.89 -11.88
CA ASP A 708 -13.50 37.24 -11.72
C ASP A 708 -13.80 37.64 -10.26
N GLN A 709 -13.90 36.67 -9.33
CA GLN A 709 -14.10 36.92 -7.90
C GLN A 709 -12.78 37.04 -7.11
N GLY A 710 -11.64 36.79 -7.75
CA GLY A 710 -10.32 36.80 -7.10
C GLY A 710 -9.94 35.46 -6.45
N VAL A 711 -10.66 34.37 -6.74
CA VAL A 711 -10.37 33.02 -6.22
C VAL A 711 -9.55 32.23 -7.24
N LYS A 712 -8.55 31.50 -6.76
CA LYS A 712 -7.55 30.80 -7.58
C LYS A 712 -7.89 29.33 -7.69
N HIS A 713 -8.24 28.89 -8.90
CA HIS A 713 -8.64 27.52 -9.20
C HIS A 713 -7.58 26.80 -10.03
N LEU A 714 -7.39 25.51 -9.77
CA LEU A 714 -6.72 24.62 -10.71
C LEU A 714 -7.72 24.31 -11.83
N ILE A 715 -7.29 24.49 -13.08
CA ILE A 715 -8.14 24.28 -14.25
C ILE A 715 -7.82 22.92 -14.89
N ASP A 716 -6.54 22.59 -14.99
CA ASP A 716 -6.04 21.35 -15.60
C ASP A 716 -4.58 21.04 -15.19
N GLY A 717 -4.14 19.81 -15.41
CA GLY A 717 -2.79 19.33 -15.08
C GLY A 717 -2.50 19.19 -13.58
N GLY A 718 -1.36 18.58 -13.24
CA GLY A 718 -0.95 18.22 -11.89
C GLY A 718 -1.00 16.71 -11.63
N LEU A 719 -0.34 16.26 -10.55
CA LEU A 719 -0.49 14.90 -10.03
C LEU A 719 -1.81 14.79 -9.25
N HIS A 720 -2.59 13.75 -9.51
CA HIS A 720 -3.88 13.47 -8.88
C HIS A 720 -4.06 11.98 -8.60
N TYR A 721 -4.87 11.64 -7.59
CA TYR A 721 -5.36 10.29 -7.36
C TYR A 721 -6.09 9.71 -8.59
N GLY A 722 -6.00 8.40 -8.78
CA GLY A 722 -6.46 7.77 -10.01
C GLY A 722 -6.24 6.27 -10.07
N HIS A 723 -6.21 5.75 -11.29
CA HIS A 723 -6.01 4.34 -11.59
C HIS A 723 -5.58 4.15 -13.05
N LEU A 724 -4.91 3.05 -13.35
CA LEU A 724 -4.65 2.60 -14.72
C LEU A 724 -5.84 1.77 -15.22
N GLN A 725 -6.58 2.25 -16.21
CA GLN A 725 -7.59 1.45 -16.90
C GLN A 725 -6.96 0.77 -18.12
N MET A 726 -7.13 -0.54 -18.24
CA MET A 726 -6.68 -1.36 -19.36
C MET A 726 -7.89 -1.93 -20.10
N ASP A 727 -8.11 -1.43 -21.31
CA ASP A 727 -9.17 -1.92 -22.22
C ASP A 727 -8.56 -2.88 -23.25
N ILE A 728 -8.92 -4.17 -23.17
CA ILE A 728 -8.49 -5.19 -24.13
C ILE A 728 -9.64 -5.46 -25.11
N GLU A 729 -9.43 -5.24 -26.40
CA GLU A 729 -10.45 -5.43 -27.44
C GLU A 729 -10.00 -6.43 -28.51
N LYS A 730 -10.91 -7.32 -28.90
CA LYS A 730 -10.65 -8.36 -29.89
C LYS A 730 -10.62 -7.80 -31.30
N MET A 731 -9.60 -8.18 -32.06
CA MET A 731 -9.36 -7.71 -33.42
C MET A 731 -9.49 -8.89 -34.41
N PRO A 732 -9.74 -8.65 -35.71
CA PRO A 732 -9.87 -9.73 -36.70
C PRO A 732 -8.64 -10.63 -36.87
N TYR A 733 -7.48 -10.20 -36.37
CA TYR A 733 -6.18 -10.89 -36.47
C TYR A 733 -5.47 -11.07 -35.11
N GLY A 734 -6.18 -10.91 -33.99
CA GLY A 734 -5.61 -10.99 -32.64
C GLY A 734 -6.32 -10.05 -31.66
N ALA A 735 -5.58 -9.14 -31.01
CA ALA A 735 -6.13 -8.19 -30.04
C ALA A 735 -5.42 -6.83 -30.08
N LYS A 736 -5.98 -5.86 -29.35
CA LYS A 736 -5.27 -4.67 -28.88
C LYS A 736 -5.53 -4.45 -27.39
N MET A 737 -4.57 -3.86 -26.69
CA MET A 737 -4.68 -3.41 -25.31
C MET A 737 -4.43 -1.89 -25.29
N ILE A 738 -5.33 -1.15 -24.66
CA ILE A 738 -5.25 0.30 -24.51
C ILE A 738 -5.04 0.60 -23.03
N PHE A 739 -3.91 1.21 -22.70
CA PHE A 739 -3.59 1.69 -21.36
C PHE A 739 -4.03 3.14 -21.25
N GLN A 740 -4.86 3.45 -20.26
CA GLN A 740 -5.36 4.79 -19.99
C GLN A 740 -5.02 5.17 -18.54
N PRO A 741 -4.08 6.10 -18.31
CA PRO A 741 -3.81 6.60 -16.97
C PRO A 741 -4.92 7.60 -16.58
N VAL A 742 -5.89 7.11 -15.79
CA VAL A 742 -7.10 7.83 -15.38
C VAL A 742 -6.84 8.58 -14.08
N TYR A 743 -7.40 9.78 -13.93
CA TYR A 743 -7.33 10.53 -12.68
C TYR A 743 -8.63 11.23 -12.29
N VAL A 744 -8.76 11.50 -10.99
CA VAL A 744 -9.95 11.99 -10.29
C VAL A 744 -9.75 13.48 -9.99
N PHE A 745 -10.06 14.33 -10.96
CA PHE A 745 -9.81 15.77 -10.85
C PHE A 745 -10.87 16.44 -9.95
N PRO A 746 -10.49 17.13 -8.86
CA PRO A 746 -11.43 17.74 -7.93
C PRO A 746 -11.94 19.09 -8.45
N ILE A 747 -13.26 19.24 -8.60
CA ILE A 747 -13.89 20.53 -8.92
C ILE A 747 -14.39 21.17 -7.64
N LEU A 748 -13.81 22.32 -7.30
CA LEU A 748 -14.10 23.07 -6.08
C LEU A 748 -14.93 24.33 -6.39
N ASP A 749 -15.64 24.84 -5.39
CA ASP A 749 -16.30 26.16 -5.45
C ASP A 749 -15.38 27.30 -4.97
N ASP A 750 -15.89 28.53 -4.93
CA ASP A 750 -15.12 29.71 -4.48
C ASP A 750 -14.80 29.74 -2.98
N ASN A 751 -15.34 28.80 -2.18
CA ASN A 751 -14.96 28.52 -0.79
C ASN A 751 -13.98 27.32 -0.69
N TYR A 752 -13.55 26.78 -1.83
CA TYR A 752 -12.85 25.52 -2.00
C TYR A 752 -13.62 24.30 -1.46
N ASP A 753 -14.96 24.32 -1.44
CA ASP A 753 -15.78 23.14 -1.10
C ASP A 753 -15.92 22.24 -2.34
N LEU A 754 -15.89 20.91 -2.13
CA LEU A 754 -15.96 19.94 -3.22
C LEU A 754 -17.37 19.94 -3.84
N VAL A 755 -17.45 20.31 -5.12
CA VAL A 755 -18.71 20.31 -5.89
C VAL A 755 -18.93 18.96 -6.58
N ARG A 756 -17.86 18.39 -7.14
CA ARG A 756 -17.81 17.06 -7.78
C ARG A 756 -16.35 16.68 -8.03
N THR A 757 -16.12 15.44 -8.45
CA THR A 757 -14.91 15.06 -9.17
C THR A 757 -15.20 14.82 -10.65
N GLU A 758 -14.16 14.88 -11.48
CA GLU A 758 -14.21 14.59 -12.92
C GLU A 758 -13.21 13.48 -13.27
N ARG A 759 -13.67 12.41 -13.92
CA ARG A 759 -12.80 11.36 -14.46
C ARG A 759 -12.09 11.89 -15.71
N ARG A 760 -10.82 12.29 -15.56
CA ARG A 760 -9.93 12.68 -16.67
C ARG A 760 -8.96 11.55 -17.01
N VAL A 761 -8.19 11.72 -18.08
CA VAL A 761 -7.13 10.81 -18.51
C VAL A 761 -5.95 11.69 -18.93
N TYR A 762 -4.73 11.35 -18.51
CA TYR A 762 -3.54 12.09 -18.95
C TYR A 762 -3.21 11.78 -20.42
N ASP A 763 -2.35 12.59 -21.06
CA ASP A 763 -2.06 12.46 -22.50
C ASP A 763 -1.26 11.18 -22.86
N ASP A 764 -0.73 10.46 -21.87
CA ASP A 764 0.07 9.22 -22.02
C ASP A 764 -0.75 7.94 -22.29
N VAL A 765 -1.75 8.03 -23.17
CA VAL A 765 -2.54 6.86 -23.61
C VAL A 765 -1.73 6.01 -24.59
N THR A 766 -1.30 4.82 -24.16
CA THR A 766 -0.54 3.89 -25.01
C THR A 766 -1.39 2.72 -25.50
N VAL A 767 -1.03 2.17 -26.67
CA VAL A 767 -1.75 1.06 -27.32
C VAL A 767 -0.77 0.00 -27.80
N MET A 768 -0.98 -1.25 -27.38
CA MET A 768 -0.20 -2.40 -27.85
C MET A 768 -1.10 -3.33 -28.67
N TYR A 769 -0.56 -3.93 -29.73
CA TYR A 769 -1.27 -4.86 -30.63
C TYR A 769 -0.70 -6.26 -30.49
N PHE A 770 -1.56 -7.28 -30.55
CA PHE A 770 -1.18 -8.67 -30.35
C PHE A 770 -1.70 -9.56 -31.47
N ASP A 771 -0.93 -10.59 -31.82
CA ASP A 771 -1.37 -11.66 -32.72
C ASP A 771 -2.33 -12.64 -32.04
N HIS A 772 -2.74 -13.70 -32.75
CA HIS A 772 -3.61 -14.75 -32.21
C HIS A 772 -2.87 -15.76 -31.30
N GLU A 773 -1.56 -15.62 -31.13
CA GLU A 773 -0.74 -16.29 -30.12
C GLU A 773 -0.43 -15.36 -28.92
N GLY A 774 -1.10 -14.20 -28.83
CA GLY A 774 -0.98 -13.25 -27.73
C GLY A 774 0.40 -12.61 -27.60
N LYS A 775 1.20 -12.60 -28.67
CA LYS A 775 2.51 -11.93 -28.73
C LYS A 775 2.36 -10.51 -29.23
N LEU A 776 3.21 -9.62 -28.72
CA LEU A 776 3.31 -8.25 -29.21
C LEU A 776 3.70 -8.24 -30.70
N LEU A 777 2.96 -7.46 -31.48
CA LEU A 777 3.33 -7.06 -32.82
C LEU A 777 4.20 -5.81 -32.73
N ALA A 778 5.37 -5.82 -33.37
CA ALA A 778 6.16 -4.61 -33.59
C ALA A 778 5.31 -3.56 -34.34
N GLU A 779 5.54 -2.28 -34.06
CA GLU A 779 4.86 -1.21 -34.79
C GLU A 779 5.18 -1.28 -36.29
N GLU A 780 4.23 -1.76 -37.11
CA GLU A 780 4.29 -1.46 -38.54
C GLU A 780 4.16 0.06 -38.71
N PRO A 781 5.05 0.72 -39.46
CA PRO A 781 4.93 2.15 -39.70
C PRO A 781 3.61 2.41 -40.41
N LEU A 782 2.74 3.18 -39.75
CA LEU A 782 1.36 3.46 -40.18
C LEU A 782 1.30 3.72 -41.68
N VAL A 783 0.69 2.79 -42.42
CA VAL A 783 0.50 2.90 -43.87
C VAL A 783 -0.27 4.19 -44.16
N ASP A 784 0.35 5.07 -44.96
CA ASP A 784 -0.02 6.46 -45.18
C ASP A 784 -1.54 6.74 -45.05
N PRO A 785 -1.98 7.63 -44.13
CA PRO A 785 -3.39 7.94 -43.98
C PRO A 785 -3.95 8.45 -45.30
N ILE A 786 -5.02 7.79 -45.77
CA ILE A 786 -5.60 8.01 -47.11
C ILE A 786 -5.84 9.51 -47.33
N GLN A 787 -5.02 10.11 -48.20
CA GLN A 787 -5.09 11.52 -48.57
C GLN A 787 -6.54 11.87 -48.95
N PRO A 788 -7.25 12.75 -48.21
CA PRO A 788 -8.63 13.11 -48.54
C PRO A 788 -8.65 13.73 -49.93
N GLY A 789 -9.39 13.08 -50.83
CA GLY A 789 -9.28 13.31 -52.27
C GLY A 789 -9.52 14.76 -52.67
N LYS A 790 -8.58 15.32 -53.43
CA LYS A 790 -8.82 16.55 -54.20
C LYS A 790 -9.82 16.24 -55.32
N ASP A 791 -11.10 16.48 -55.07
CA ASP A 791 -12.06 16.65 -56.15
C ASP A 791 -12.84 17.98 -55.99
N GLN A 792 -12.90 18.77 -57.05
CA GLN A 792 -13.35 20.17 -57.00
C GLN A 792 -14.82 20.30 -57.44
N GLY A 793 -15.74 19.86 -56.58
CA GLY A 793 -17.18 20.10 -56.72
C GLY A 793 -17.59 21.51 -56.29
N GLN A 794 -17.68 22.47 -57.23
CA GLN A 794 -18.19 23.81 -56.93
C GLN A 794 -19.68 23.82 -56.57
N THR A 795 -20.07 24.43 -55.45
CA THR A 795 -21.31 25.22 -55.33
C THR A 795 -21.29 26.12 -54.09
N LYS A 796 -22.12 27.18 -54.07
CA LYS A 796 -22.21 28.13 -52.95
C LYS A 796 -23.42 27.80 -52.06
N PRO A 797 -23.34 27.96 -50.73
CA PRO A 797 -24.50 28.11 -49.88
C PRO A 797 -25.02 29.55 -49.88
N GLY A 798 -26.34 29.73 -49.75
CA GLY A 798 -26.96 31.02 -49.46
C GLY A 798 -28.48 30.99 -49.62
N GLN A 799 -29.21 31.22 -48.51
CA GLN A 799 -30.65 31.51 -48.41
C GLN A 799 -31.62 30.39 -48.88
N GLU A 800 -32.75 30.10 -48.24
CA GLU A 800 -33.32 30.51 -46.93
C GLU A 800 -34.49 29.53 -46.56
N THR A 801 -35.32 29.87 -45.56
CA THR A 801 -36.61 29.21 -45.17
C THR A 801 -36.50 27.76 -44.65
N GLN A 802 -36.91 27.42 -43.40
CA GLN A 802 -38.24 27.48 -42.76
C GLN A 802 -39.23 26.40 -43.23
N GLU A 803 -39.48 25.39 -42.38
CA GLU A 803 -40.69 24.55 -42.42
C GLU A 803 -41.22 24.21 -41.02
N GLU A 804 -42.52 24.45 -40.81
CA GLU A 804 -43.43 23.78 -39.87
C GLU A 804 -44.88 24.17 -40.31
N PRO A 805 -45.98 23.47 -39.94
CA PRO A 805 -46.11 22.12 -39.36
C PRO A 805 -47.23 21.27 -40.02
N SER A 806 -47.70 20.21 -39.31
CA SER A 806 -49.04 19.56 -39.39
C SER A 806 -49.25 18.44 -40.46
N GLN A 807 -50.13 17.42 -40.30
CA GLN A 807 -50.90 16.91 -39.14
C GLN A 807 -51.53 15.50 -39.40
N HIS A 808 -51.67 14.66 -38.35
CA HIS A 808 -52.75 13.66 -38.11
C HIS A 808 -52.88 12.40 -39.04
N GLN A 809 -53.49 11.23 -38.72
CA GLN A 809 -54.04 10.50 -37.53
C GLN A 809 -54.39 9.02 -37.97
N LYS A 810 -55.00 8.02 -37.28
CA LYS A 810 -55.76 7.87 -36.00
C LYS A 810 -55.89 6.38 -35.57
N GLY A 811 -55.80 6.05 -34.27
CA GLY A 811 -56.34 4.81 -33.64
C GLY A 811 -55.42 3.56 -33.68
N LYS A 812 -55.50 2.56 -32.77
CA LYS A 812 -56.46 2.16 -31.69
C LYS A 812 -55.75 1.13 -30.75
N ILE A 813 -56.14 0.80 -29.51
CA ILE A 813 -57.10 1.30 -28.48
C ILE A 813 -56.71 0.72 -27.08
N LEU A 814 -57.56 0.80 -26.05
CA LEU A 814 -57.37 0.39 -24.63
C LEU A 814 -58.42 -0.70 -24.22
N PRO A 815 -58.72 -1.08 -22.93
CA PRO A 815 -58.17 -0.68 -21.60
C PRO A 815 -58.02 -1.76 -20.50
N THR A 816 -57.36 -1.41 -19.38
CA THR A 816 -57.87 -1.30 -17.97
C THR A 816 -56.68 -0.97 -17.04
N THR A 817 -56.57 0.11 -16.23
CA THR A 817 -57.42 0.71 -15.16
C THR A 817 -57.58 -0.24 -13.94
N VAL A 818 -57.43 0.15 -12.66
CA VAL A 818 -57.40 1.47 -11.97
C VAL A 818 -56.74 1.24 -10.56
N ASP A 819 -56.41 2.13 -9.59
CA ASP A 819 -56.54 3.58 -9.25
C ASP A 819 -55.58 3.86 -8.02
N GLN A 820 -55.47 4.95 -7.22
CA GLN A 820 -56.07 6.30 -7.08
C GLN A 820 -55.17 7.20 -6.15
N LYS A 821 -55.15 8.54 -6.34
CA LYS A 821 -55.07 9.63 -5.30
C LYS A 821 -53.79 9.89 -4.44
N GLU A 822 -53.56 11.08 -3.84
CA GLU A 822 -54.29 12.38 -3.78
C GLU A 822 -53.37 13.62 -3.50
N LYS A 823 -53.58 14.77 -4.20
CA LYS A 823 -53.41 16.22 -3.79
C LYS A 823 -52.09 16.76 -3.16
N SER A 824 -51.83 18.09 -3.02
CA SER A 824 -52.15 19.39 -3.70
C SER A 824 -51.28 20.48 -2.98
N GLU A 825 -51.04 21.74 -3.40
CA GLU A 825 -51.85 22.81 -4.03
C GLU A 825 -51.00 23.77 -4.91
N GLU A 826 -51.61 24.86 -5.41
CA GLU A 826 -51.12 25.74 -6.48
C GLU A 826 -51.47 27.21 -6.18
N VAL A 827 -50.52 28.16 -6.37
CA VAL A 827 -50.82 29.62 -6.46
C VAL A 827 -49.87 30.33 -7.44
N THR A 828 -50.45 31.16 -8.30
CA THR A 828 -49.85 32.15 -9.24
C THR A 828 -50.90 33.27 -9.44
N PRO A 829 -50.77 34.29 -10.33
CA PRO A 829 -49.62 34.85 -11.08
C PRO A 829 -49.48 36.41 -10.90
N GLU A 830 -48.64 37.09 -11.69
CA GLU A 830 -49.00 38.13 -12.70
C GLU A 830 -47.76 38.94 -13.18
N GLN A 831 -47.50 39.06 -14.50
CA GLN A 831 -47.68 40.24 -15.40
C GLN A 831 -46.89 41.52 -15.02
N GLY A 832 -46.23 42.28 -15.91
CA GLY A 832 -45.99 42.20 -17.37
C GLY A 832 -44.85 43.18 -17.78
N SER A 833 -44.09 42.95 -18.87
CA SER A 833 -44.35 43.38 -20.27
C SER A 833 -43.72 44.72 -20.71
N HIS A 834 -42.87 44.68 -21.76
CA HIS A 834 -42.51 45.80 -22.69
C HIS A 834 -41.67 46.98 -22.11
N GLN A 835 -40.90 47.79 -22.88
CA GLN A 835 -40.47 47.78 -24.29
C GLN A 835 -39.23 48.71 -24.53
N THR A 836 -38.50 48.50 -25.65
CA THR A 836 -37.69 49.48 -26.45
C THR A 836 -36.64 50.40 -25.79
N GLY A 837 -35.42 50.51 -26.36
CA GLY A 837 -34.41 51.45 -25.84
C GLY A 837 -33.09 51.68 -26.60
N THR A 838 -33.02 51.55 -27.93
CA THR A 838 -31.86 52.02 -28.75
C THR A 838 -32.34 53.17 -29.66
N PRO A 839 -31.55 54.24 -29.92
CA PRO A 839 -30.49 54.15 -30.96
C PRO A 839 -29.26 55.09 -30.82
N ALA A 840 -28.20 54.79 -31.60
CA ALA A 840 -27.17 55.71 -32.16
C ALA A 840 -26.34 56.63 -31.21
N GLY A 841 -25.17 57.15 -31.58
CA GLY A 841 -24.30 57.00 -32.77
C GLY A 841 -22.85 57.37 -32.38
N GLU A 842 -21.80 56.85 -33.01
CA GLU A 842 -21.19 57.29 -34.29
C GLU A 842 -19.84 58.03 -34.08
N GLN A 843 -18.77 57.52 -34.72
CA GLN A 843 -17.62 58.27 -35.29
C GLN A 843 -16.67 59.03 -34.30
N SER A 844 -15.37 59.25 -34.55
CA SER A 844 -14.42 58.83 -35.61
C SER A 844 -12.95 59.05 -35.15
N GLY A 845 -11.95 58.70 -35.98
CA GLY A 845 -10.52 59.02 -35.79
C GLY A 845 -9.70 57.83 -35.26
N THR A 846 -8.92 57.05 -36.02
CA THR A 846 -7.91 57.31 -37.07
C THR A 846 -6.68 58.10 -36.62
N GLU A 847 -5.58 57.40 -36.35
CA GLU A 847 -4.37 57.52 -37.18
C GLU A 847 -3.50 56.26 -37.09
N SER A 848 -2.52 56.11 -37.99
CA SER A 848 -1.79 54.86 -38.22
C SER A 848 -0.33 55.08 -38.61
N VAL A 849 0.58 54.28 -38.06
CA VAL A 849 1.95 54.13 -38.59
C VAL A 849 2.31 52.64 -38.67
N GLN A 850 2.77 52.20 -39.85
CA GLN A 850 3.29 50.86 -40.10
C GLN A 850 4.83 50.84 -40.00
N ALA A 851 5.41 49.74 -39.53
CA ALA A 851 6.82 49.42 -39.75
C ALA A 851 7.04 47.90 -39.78
N THR A 852 7.05 47.31 -40.98
CA THR A 852 7.14 45.85 -41.18
C THR A 852 8.59 45.41 -41.44
N VAL A 853 9.19 44.57 -40.58
CA VAL A 853 10.31 43.68 -40.97
C VAL A 853 10.25 42.34 -40.20
N LYS A 854 10.27 41.24 -40.97
CA LYS A 854 10.66 39.86 -40.63
C LYS A 854 11.19 39.24 -41.93
N PRO A 855 11.90 38.09 -41.94
CA PRO A 855 12.41 37.31 -40.81
C PRO A 855 13.93 37.06 -40.90
N ALA A 856 14.47 36.27 -39.98
CA ALA A 856 15.66 35.45 -40.21
C ALA A 856 15.40 34.05 -39.64
N GLN A 857 15.62 33.01 -40.45
CA GLN A 857 15.64 31.61 -40.01
C GLN A 857 17.10 31.13 -40.01
N ALA A 858 17.45 30.24 -39.09
CA ALA A 858 18.65 29.43 -39.17
C ALA A 858 18.24 27.98 -38.93
N SER A 859 18.52 27.12 -39.91
CA SER A 859 18.23 25.69 -39.87
C SER A 859 19.50 24.92 -40.20
N ALA A 860 19.74 23.82 -39.50
CA ALA A 860 20.76 22.85 -39.85
C ALA A 860 20.13 21.46 -39.79
N GLN A 861 20.06 20.78 -40.93
CA GLN A 861 19.56 19.40 -41.02
C GLN A 861 20.73 18.42 -40.90
N LEU A 862 20.48 17.27 -40.26
CA LEU A 862 21.35 16.10 -40.32
C LEU A 862 21.09 15.33 -41.63
N ALA A 863 22.14 14.73 -42.20
CA ALA A 863 22.05 13.75 -43.26
C ALA A 863 23.32 12.87 -43.33
N ASP A 864 23.13 11.56 -43.22
CA ASP A 864 24.09 10.47 -43.45
C ASP A 864 24.22 10.12 -44.95
N PRO A 865 25.02 9.11 -45.38
CA PRO A 865 26.15 8.40 -44.73
C PRO A 865 27.42 8.40 -45.63
N VAL A 866 28.48 7.63 -45.27
CA VAL A 866 29.11 6.55 -46.11
C VAL A 866 30.48 6.06 -45.57
N THR A 867 30.67 4.74 -45.67
CA THR A 867 31.82 3.87 -45.31
C THR A 867 33.27 4.38 -45.53
N SER A 868 34.24 3.94 -44.69
CA SER A 868 35.12 2.78 -45.00
C SER A 868 36.42 2.59 -44.15
N SER A 869 36.72 1.31 -43.83
CA SER A 869 38.02 0.61 -43.71
C SER A 869 39.28 1.17 -42.96
N GLN A 870 39.73 0.36 -41.98
CA GLN A 870 41.11 -0.12 -41.74
C GLN A 870 42.30 0.82 -41.33
N ALA A 871 42.62 0.77 -40.02
CA ALA A 871 43.90 0.34 -39.40
C ALA A 871 45.29 0.83 -39.90
N VAL A 872 46.20 1.17 -38.94
CA VAL A 872 47.51 0.48 -38.70
C VAL A 872 48.32 1.08 -37.50
N LYS A 873 49.05 0.18 -36.79
CA LYS A 873 50.23 0.25 -35.88
C LYS A 873 51.05 1.58 -35.86
N SER A 874 51.89 1.96 -34.85
CA SER A 874 52.64 1.30 -33.74
C SER A 874 53.32 2.39 -32.86
N GLY A 875 53.96 2.18 -31.69
CA GLY A 875 54.19 0.99 -30.83
C GLY A 875 55.50 1.09 -29.98
N SER A 876 55.65 0.27 -28.92
CA SER A 876 56.85 0.04 -28.04
C SER A 876 57.30 1.23 -27.13
N VAL A 877 58.08 1.11 -26.03
CA VAL A 877 59.31 0.31 -25.73
C VAL A 877 59.57 0.09 -24.18
N SER A 878 59.94 -1.14 -23.75
CA SER A 878 60.77 -1.53 -22.53
C SER A 878 60.24 -1.37 -21.08
N ARG A 879 60.70 -2.11 -20.02
CA ARG A 879 61.52 -3.36 -19.87
C ARG A 879 61.59 -3.90 -18.39
N VAL A 880 61.80 -5.24 -18.22
CA VAL A 880 62.65 -5.94 -17.19
C VAL A 880 62.18 -5.87 -15.70
N SER A 881 62.38 -6.84 -14.78
CA SER A 881 63.14 -8.13 -14.71
C SER A 881 62.42 -9.25 -13.93
N GLU A 882 62.53 -10.49 -14.43
CA GLU A 882 63.03 -11.75 -13.78
C GLU A 882 62.62 -12.14 -12.33
N GLY A 883 62.43 -13.44 -11.99
CA GLY A 883 62.84 -14.65 -12.73
C GLY A 883 62.19 -16.00 -12.32
N LYS A 884 62.80 -17.08 -12.82
CA LYS A 884 62.41 -18.51 -12.83
C LYS A 884 63.22 -19.32 -11.76
N PRO A 885 63.25 -20.69 -11.67
CA PRO A 885 62.67 -21.78 -12.51
C PRO A 885 61.85 -22.83 -11.69
N SER A 886 61.32 -23.93 -12.25
CA SER A 886 61.70 -24.62 -13.49
C SER A 886 60.57 -25.20 -14.35
N GLU A 887 60.70 -26.46 -14.78
CA GLU A 887 60.46 -26.89 -16.15
C GLU A 887 60.43 -28.44 -16.25
N ALA A 888 59.85 -29.10 -17.25
CA ALA A 888 59.25 -28.59 -18.50
C ALA A 888 57.80 -29.12 -18.74
N VAL A 889 57.40 -29.95 -19.72
CA VAL A 889 58.07 -30.80 -20.75
C VAL A 889 57.38 -30.63 -22.12
N ALA A 890 58.05 -31.05 -23.20
CA ALA A 890 57.65 -30.87 -24.60
C ALA A 890 56.57 -31.90 -25.08
N ALA A 891 55.99 -31.86 -26.29
CA ALA A 891 56.38 -31.15 -27.53
C ALA A 891 55.22 -30.88 -28.53
N HIS A 892 55.55 -30.13 -29.60
CA HIS A 892 54.87 -29.86 -30.90
C HIS A 892 53.65 -30.73 -31.33
N SER A 893 52.66 -30.20 -32.07
CA SER A 893 52.83 -29.59 -33.42
C SER A 893 51.51 -28.98 -33.99
N GLN A 894 51.56 -28.37 -35.18
CA GLN A 894 50.39 -27.85 -35.94
C GLN A 894 50.04 -28.73 -37.15
N ALA A 895 48.75 -28.84 -37.54
CA ALA A 895 48.27 -28.70 -38.93
C ALA A 895 46.74 -28.95 -39.13
N LYS A 896 46.17 -28.32 -40.17
CA LYS A 896 44.78 -28.43 -40.70
C LYS A 896 44.52 -29.84 -41.32
N ALA A 897 43.30 -30.36 -41.54
CA ALA A 897 42.24 -29.82 -42.42
C ALA A 897 41.05 -30.83 -42.66
N PHE A 898 40.07 -30.38 -43.47
CA PHE A 898 39.12 -31.15 -44.33
C PHE A 898 37.72 -31.60 -43.83
N LYS A 899 36.86 -31.90 -44.83
CA LYS A 899 35.37 -31.90 -44.86
C LYS A 899 34.75 -33.31 -44.70
N GLY A 900 33.43 -33.38 -44.41
CA GLY A 900 32.52 -34.13 -45.32
C GLY A 900 31.38 -35.02 -44.77
N SER A 901 30.12 -34.61 -45.05
CA SER A 901 28.98 -35.39 -45.61
C SER A 901 28.34 -36.65 -44.96
N GLN A 902 27.02 -36.55 -44.72
CA GLN A 902 25.90 -37.47 -45.08
C GLN A 902 25.65 -38.86 -44.39
N LEU A 903 24.49 -39.00 -43.72
CA LEU A 903 23.23 -39.75 -44.10
C LEU A 903 23.30 -40.98 -45.08
N PRO A 904 22.29 -41.92 -45.17
CA PRO A 904 21.04 -42.17 -44.38
C PRO A 904 20.58 -43.67 -44.18
N GLN A 905 19.37 -43.87 -43.60
CA GLN A 905 18.25 -44.82 -43.97
C GLN A 905 18.16 -46.36 -43.63
N THR A 906 16.94 -46.78 -43.22
CA THR A 906 16.27 -48.13 -43.30
C THR A 906 16.84 -49.34 -42.48
N GLY A 907 16.10 -50.42 -42.14
CA GLY A 907 14.64 -50.73 -42.17
C GLY A 907 14.26 -52.25 -42.15
N MET A 908 13.24 -52.66 -41.35
CA MET A 908 12.49 -53.97 -41.31
C MET A 908 13.19 -55.33 -40.98
N GLN A 909 12.57 -56.16 -40.10
CA GLN A 909 11.95 -57.50 -40.37
C GLN A 909 11.36 -58.19 -39.08
N SER A 910 10.75 -59.40 -39.17
CA SER A 910 9.73 -59.92 -38.21
C SER A 910 9.68 -61.46 -37.93
N SER A 911 8.80 -61.87 -36.98
CA SER A 911 8.26 -63.24 -36.66
C SER A 911 8.94 -64.06 -35.53
N GLY A 912 8.28 -64.97 -34.77
CA GLY A 912 6.83 -65.29 -34.64
C GLY A 912 6.49 -66.66 -33.95
N LEU A 913 5.26 -66.82 -33.42
CA LEU A 913 4.59 -68.05 -32.84
C LEU A 913 5.09 -68.53 -31.43
N LEU A 914 4.36 -69.28 -30.56
CA LEU A 914 3.11 -70.10 -30.67
C LEU A 914 2.34 -70.32 -29.31
N ALA A 915 1.00 -70.11 -29.27
CA ALA A 915 -0.09 -70.72 -28.43
C ALA A 915 0.00 -70.80 -26.85
N LEU A 916 -1.04 -71.13 -26.03
CA LEU A 916 -2.43 -71.64 -26.20
C LEU A 916 -3.37 -71.16 -25.02
N ALA A 917 -4.70 -71.34 -25.11
CA ALA A 917 -5.77 -70.63 -24.34
C ALA A 917 -6.51 -71.40 -23.19
N LEU A 918 -7.39 -70.72 -22.41
CA LEU A 918 -8.78 -71.18 -22.03
C LEU A 918 -9.66 -70.24 -21.10
N ILE A 919 -10.77 -69.72 -21.67
CA ILE A 919 -12.18 -69.50 -21.18
C ILE A 919 -12.57 -69.17 -19.70
N GLY A 920 -13.51 -68.20 -19.52
CA GLY A 920 -14.51 -68.14 -18.41
C GLY A 920 -15.02 -66.73 -18.00
N VAL A 921 -15.92 -66.06 -18.73
CA VAL A 921 -17.42 -66.07 -18.63
C VAL A 921 -18.03 -65.58 -17.30
N GLY A 922 -18.84 -64.50 -17.34
CA GLY A 922 -19.71 -64.09 -16.23
C GLY A 922 -20.50 -62.78 -16.47
N THR A 923 -21.78 -62.85 -16.85
CA THR A 923 -22.68 -61.68 -16.98
C THR A 923 -24.15 -62.08 -16.79
N VAL A 924 -24.83 -61.59 -15.73
CA VAL A 924 -26.28 -61.78 -15.48
C VAL A 924 -26.84 -60.62 -14.64
N PHE A 925 -27.84 -59.89 -15.20
CA PHE A 925 -29.05 -59.26 -14.59
C PHE A 925 -28.99 -58.46 -13.25
N SER A 926 -29.96 -57.61 -12.87
CA SER A 926 -30.91 -56.71 -13.58
C SER A 926 -31.79 -55.96 -12.56
N LEU A 927 -32.43 -54.85 -12.98
CA LEU A 927 -33.72 -54.32 -12.49
C LEU A 927 -33.94 -53.89 -11.01
N ASN A 928 -34.16 -52.57 -10.86
CA ASN A 928 -35.35 -51.92 -10.24
C ASN A 928 -35.55 -51.85 -8.69
N LYS A 929 -35.70 -50.60 -8.23
CA LYS A 929 -36.64 -50.09 -7.20
C LYS A 929 -36.64 -50.57 -5.72
N LYS A 930 -36.52 -49.53 -4.88
CA LYS A 930 -37.31 -49.20 -3.66
C LYS A 930 -36.93 -49.72 -2.25
N GLU A 931 -36.80 -48.71 -1.39
CA GLU A 931 -37.24 -48.59 0.02
C GLU A 931 -36.52 -49.33 1.18
N ARG A 932 -35.92 -48.48 2.06
CA ARG A 932 -36.01 -48.48 3.55
C ARG A 932 -35.60 -49.78 4.29
N LYS A 933 -34.61 -49.73 5.16
CA LYS A 933 -34.66 -49.01 6.46
C LYS A 933 -33.28 -48.88 7.13
N MET A 934 -33.16 -47.86 7.99
CA MET A 934 -32.42 -47.81 9.28
C MET A 934 -31.18 -48.72 9.40
N LYS A 935 -30.00 -48.13 9.63
CA LYS A 935 -29.76 -47.42 10.89
C LYS A 935 -28.80 -46.23 10.74
#